data_AF-A0A1W9RJ09-F1
#
_entry.id   AF-A0A1W9RJ09-F1
#
_cell.length_a   1.000
_cell.length_b   1.000
_cell.length_c   1.000
_cell.angle_alpha   90.00
_cell.angle_beta   90.00
_cell.angle_gamma   90.00
#
_symmetry.space_group_name_H-M   'P 1'
#
loop_
_entity.id
_entity.type
_entity.pdbx_description
1 polymer ?
#
loop_
_entity_poly.entity_id
_entity_poly.type
_entity_poly.pdbx_seq_one_letter_code
_entity_poly.pdbx_strand_id
1 'polypeptide(L)'
;MAKIAGGKCPLLCHNFKSVKAIKFRLGLLMKKNIRLILQLIVLALIIFVIVKGFDVERYCPLGGLLSYVTMLYQNTMACNMSASAVFMAFVLVLGALAIGKLFCSFVCPIGLVTEWLGKLGKLIHLHFNLPKVLDRIFRSLKYILLFIVLYSTVTKSELFCRAFDPYYAVATGFGHDVVFTWALIALIVTILGSIFVKQFWCKYLCPLGAATNLFVNFYLILVPFIIYLILIKLGVQLSIMWLFGAIALLGFVWEAGYFKFKPLPFTKITVDKKACTMCMKCVAACPHGIEVYQYEKVDHPDCMLCTDCVHSCDVDKAVKVNHSDKLVWLPAIMVVALMALGFILSSHYEFRTLEKRWGGFEQMENLQVFHQSGLKNVKCYGSSMALYRKIKDKKGIYGLDTYAKSHTVNIYFDPKKLSEDDIRKELFSPKRYKTRTFKYYKPDSLAVWQVGIDNLFDTIDHMNLIRVLTHNAHVFGFESEYGEPVIVRIFFNSDSTNPGEIKKLVDETKRIEREIRGKKHVYEMDFRCESDGEVVAKVPASFYVQRMFGSYDQPFNGFKNKDLNKLSIYEIGIVGAENFMLRRQLPYLVSHISGDSAIVRFKTSSVGGRNVALIYFDPALIDTGKIHQMLVADTLKYYKSDDSVGYKKNIYKFNYPSKLHPAADFVDPVAIAKEFQFKE
;
A
#
# COMPACT_ATOMS: atom_id res chain seq x y z
N MET A 1 -12.10 -53.04 72.37
CA MET A 1 -13.39 -52.61 72.94
C MET A 1 -13.50 -51.09 72.84
N ALA A 2 -14.64 -50.59 72.33
CA ALA A 2 -15.33 -49.28 72.51
C ALA A 2 -14.62 -48.12 73.27
N LYS A 3 -14.83 -46.81 73.07
CA LYS A 3 -15.77 -45.91 72.34
C LYS A 3 -15.23 -44.45 72.61
N ILE A 4 -15.26 -43.48 71.67
CA ILE A 4 -16.19 -42.31 71.56
C ILE A 4 -16.20 -41.38 72.80
N ALA A 5 -16.24 -40.03 72.83
CA ALA A 5 -16.16 -38.82 71.98
C ALA A 5 -16.12 -37.64 73.01
N GLY A 6 -15.91 -36.35 72.75
CA GLY A 6 -15.81 -35.46 71.60
C GLY A 6 -15.74 -34.01 72.16
N GLY A 7 -15.32 -33.03 71.36
CA GLY A 7 -15.33 -31.62 71.78
C GLY A 7 -14.65 -30.70 70.77
N LYS A 8 -15.39 -29.71 70.25
CA LYS A 8 -15.09 -28.87 69.07
C LYS A 8 -14.07 -27.74 69.34
N CYS A 9 -13.33 -27.38 68.29
CA CYS A 9 -12.60 -26.13 68.03
C CYS A 9 -13.58 -24.93 67.83
N PRO A 10 -13.19 -23.61 67.73
CA PRO A 10 -12.19 -23.14 66.76
C PRO A 10 -11.41 -21.80 66.98
N LEU A 11 -10.35 -21.64 66.18
CA LEU A 11 -9.87 -20.43 65.45
C LEU A 11 -9.39 -19.16 66.20
N LEU A 12 -8.10 -18.81 66.02
CA LEU A 12 -7.59 -17.51 65.47
C LEU A 12 -6.11 -17.26 65.89
N CYS A 13 -5.14 -17.61 65.04
CA CYS A 13 -3.84 -16.92 64.91
C CYS A 13 -2.96 -17.57 63.82
N HIS A 14 -3.22 -17.29 62.54
CA HIS A 14 -2.26 -17.57 61.47
C HIS A 14 -2.57 -16.71 60.25
N ASN A 15 -2.16 -15.42 60.22
CA ASN A 15 -2.22 -14.67 58.95
C ASN A 15 -1.33 -13.43 58.79
N PHE A 16 -0.06 -13.46 59.24
CA PHE A 16 0.87 -12.35 58.94
C PHE A 16 2.19 -12.74 58.23
N LYS A 17 2.47 -14.03 58.02
CA LYS A 17 3.64 -14.50 57.24
C LYS A 17 3.36 -14.75 55.75
N SER A 18 2.10 -14.78 55.29
CA SER A 18 1.77 -15.15 53.90
C SER A 18 1.87 -13.97 52.91
N VAL A 19 1.60 -12.72 53.32
CA VAL A 19 1.54 -11.57 52.39
C VAL A 19 2.93 -11.13 51.91
N LYS A 20 3.96 -11.17 52.76
CA LYS A 20 5.36 -10.90 52.35
C LYS A 20 5.91 -12.02 51.46
N ALA A 21 5.57 -13.28 51.75
CA ALA A 21 5.97 -14.41 50.92
C ALA A 21 5.26 -14.42 49.55
N ILE A 22 4.00 -13.97 49.49
CA ILE A 22 3.23 -13.80 48.25
C ILE A 22 3.75 -12.61 47.45
N LYS A 23 3.97 -11.41 48.03
CA LYS A 23 4.61 -10.28 47.32
C LYS A 23 6.02 -10.61 46.83
N PHE A 24 6.79 -11.39 47.60
CA PHE A 24 8.13 -11.85 47.21
C PHE A 24 8.10 -12.91 46.11
N ARG A 25 7.18 -13.89 46.17
CA ARG A 25 6.94 -14.86 45.08
C ARG A 25 6.36 -14.21 43.82
N LEU A 26 5.45 -13.24 43.95
CA LEU A 26 4.91 -12.46 42.81
C LEU A 26 6.01 -11.60 42.18
N GLY A 27 6.87 -10.96 42.99
CA GLY A 27 8.03 -10.21 42.51
C GLY A 27 9.10 -11.07 41.82
N LEU A 28 9.28 -12.32 42.25
CA LEU A 28 10.15 -13.31 41.58
C LEU A 28 9.52 -13.89 40.30
N LEU A 29 8.20 -14.11 40.28
CA LEU A 29 7.44 -14.53 39.09
C LEU A 29 7.39 -13.41 38.03
N MET A 30 7.21 -12.15 38.44
CA MET A 30 7.28 -10.98 37.54
C MET A 30 8.69 -10.78 36.98
N LYS A 31 9.75 -10.99 37.77
CA LYS A 31 11.15 -10.90 37.30
C LYS A 31 11.53 -11.92 36.23
N LYS A 32 10.84 -13.07 36.17
CA LYS A 32 11.12 -14.14 35.20
C LYS A 32 10.37 -13.98 33.87
N ASN A 33 9.33 -13.15 33.84
CA ASN A 33 8.37 -13.10 32.74
C ASN A 33 8.22 -11.72 32.05
N ILE A 34 9.07 -10.73 32.33
CA ILE A 34 8.98 -9.38 31.72
C ILE A 34 8.96 -9.42 30.19
N ARG A 35 9.85 -10.23 29.59
CA ARG A 35 9.89 -10.41 28.14
C ARG A 35 8.54 -10.88 27.61
N LEU A 36 7.95 -11.89 28.25
CA LEU A 36 6.65 -12.44 27.87
C LEU A 36 5.52 -11.41 28.06
N ILE A 37 5.54 -10.66 29.16
CA ILE A 37 4.55 -9.58 29.41
C ILE A 37 4.63 -8.53 28.30
N LEU A 38 5.82 -8.06 27.95
CA LEU A 38 6.02 -7.11 26.85
C LEU A 38 5.52 -7.66 25.51
N GLN A 39 5.86 -8.91 25.19
CA GLN A 39 5.39 -9.56 23.96
C GLN A 39 3.86 -9.66 23.92
N LEU A 40 3.21 -10.00 25.03
CA LEU A 40 1.74 -10.07 25.13
C LEU A 40 1.09 -8.69 24.99
N ILE A 41 1.69 -7.64 25.56
CA ILE A 41 1.22 -6.26 25.38
C ILE A 41 1.31 -5.86 23.91
N VAL A 42 2.45 -6.10 23.26
CA VAL A 42 2.64 -5.79 21.83
C VAL A 42 1.65 -6.58 20.97
N LEU A 43 1.43 -7.86 21.26
CA LEU A 43 0.45 -8.68 20.56
C LEU A 43 -0.98 -8.14 20.72
N ALA A 44 -1.37 -7.74 21.95
CA ALA A 44 -2.67 -7.14 22.21
C ALA A 44 -2.87 -5.83 21.45
N LEU A 45 -1.84 -4.98 21.36
CA LEU A 45 -1.87 -3.75 20.56
C LEU A 45 -2.02 -4.04 19.07
N ILE A 46 -1.30 -5.04 18.53
CA ILE A 46 -1.43 -5.46 17.13
C ILE A 46 -2.85 -5.96 16.85
N ILE A 47 -3.42 -6.80 17.73
CA ILE A 47 -4.80 -7.29 17.59
C ILE A 47 -5.79 -6.12 17.62
N PHE A 48 -5.60 -5.15 18.53
CA PHE A 48 -6.43 -3.96 18.58
C PHE A 48 -6.41 -3.15 17.28
N VAL A 49 -5.22 -2.94 16.69
CA VAL A 49 -5.05 -2.25 15.39
C VAL A 49 -5.79 -3.00 14.28
N ILE A 50 -5.67 -4.33 14.22
CA ILE A 50 -6.36 -5.18 13.23
C ILE A 50 -7.87 -5.09 13.39
N VAL A 51 -8.39 -5.22 14.62
CA VAL A 51 -9.83 -5.17 14.91
C VAL A 51 -10.43 -3.81 14.57
N LYS A 52 -9.67 -2.73 14.79
CA LYS A 52 -10.09 -1.36 14.42
C LYS A 52 -9.97 -1.07 12.92
N GLY A 53 -9.45 -1.99 12.13
CA GLY A 53 -9.30 -1.82 10.68
C GLY A 53 -8.20 -0.83 10.29
N PHE A 54 -7.26 -0.53 11.21
CA PHE A 54 -6.10 0.28 10.89
C PHE A 54 -5.08 -0.54 10.08
N ASP A 55 -4.33 0.15 9.24
CA ASP A 55 -3.35 -0.49 8.39
C ASP A 55 -2.08 -0.86 9.17
N VAL A 56 -1.87 -2.17 9.36
CA VAL A 56 -0.76 -2.73 10.15
C VAL A 56 0.62 -2.42 9.56
N GLU A 57 0.66 -2.12 8.26
CA GLU A 57 1.90 -1.90 7.54
C GLU A 57 2.59 -0.60 7.92
N ARG A 58 1.81 0.40 8.38
CA ARG A 58 2.28 1.70 8.86
C ARG A 58 3.28 1.60 10.02
N TYR A 59 3.37 0.45 10.66
CA TYR A 59 4.25 0.20 11.80
C TYR A 59 5.36 -0.80 11.48
N CYS A 60 5.48 -1.29 10.24
CA CYS A 60 6.49 -2.28 9.85
C CYS A 60 7.87 -1.61 9.65
N PRO A 61 8.88 -1.90 10.49
CA PRO A 61 10.19 -1.27 10.36
C PRO A 61 10.94 -1.70 9.09
N LEU A 62 10.75 -2.95 8.64
CA LEU A 62 11.36 -3.41 7.38
C LEU A 62 10.78 -2.64 6.19
N GLY A 63 9.46 -2.43 6.19
CA GLY A 63 8.77 -1.64 5.16
C GLY A 63 9.27 -0.20 5.12
N GLY A 64 9.43 0.42 6.29
CA GLY A 64 10.03 1.75 6.43
C GLY A 64 11.45 1.84 5.90
N LEU A 65 12.30 0.86 6.23
CA LEU A 65 13.70 0.82 5.78
C LEU A 65 13.78 0.73 4.25
N LEU A 66 13.05 -0.21 3.65
CA LEU A 66 13.04 -0.43 2.20
C LEU A 66 12.48 0.78 1.44
N SER A 67 11.48 1.44 2.03
CA SER A 67 10.86 2.62 1.42
C SER A 67 11.75 3.85 1.54
N TYR A 68 12.50 3.99 2.64
CA TYR A 68 13.50 5.04 2.78
C TYR A 68 14.67 4.85 1.79
N VAL A 69 15.14 3.61 1.58
CA VAL A 69 16.13 3.30 0.54
C VAL A 69 15.62 3.68 -0.85
N THR A 70 14.34 3.39 -1.13
CA THR A 70 13.70 3.79 -2.39
C THR A 70 13.60 5.31 -2.53
N MET A 71 13.33 6.01 -1.42
CA MET A 71 13.30 7.48 -1.38
C MET A 71 14.68 8.07 -1.70
N LEU A 72 15.76 7.55 -1.10
CA LEU A 72 17.12 8.02 -1.39
C LEU A 72 17.56 7.76 -2.84
N TYR A 73 17.06 6.68 -3.47
CA TYR A 73 17.48 6.32 -4.83
C TYR A 73 16.62 6.96 -5.93
N GLN A 74 15.30 7.03 -5.74
CA GLN A 74 14.34 7.46 -6.79
C GLN A 74 13.57 8.74 -6.44
N ASN A 75 13.74 9.29 -5.24
CA ASN A 75 12.91 10.36 -4.67
C ASN A 75 11.42 9.95 -4.60
N THR A 76 11.15 8.67 -4.31
CA THR A 76 9.80 8.10 -4.20
C THR A 76 9.64 7.24 -2.95
N MET A 77 8.49 7.32 -2.28
CA MET A 77 8.13 6.41 -1.19
C MET A 77 7.13 5.34 -1.64
N ALA A 78 7.23 4.12 -1.13
CA ALA A 78 6.27 3.06 -1.45
C ALA A 78 4.85 3.41 -0.94
N CYS A 79 3.84 2.90 -1.65
CA CYS A 79 2.42 3.10 -1.29
C CYS A 79 2.13 2.67 0.15
N ASN A 80 1.30 3.44 0.87
CA ASN A 80 0.85 3.14 2.24
C ASN A 80 1.93 3.26 3.34
N MET A 81 3.12 3.78 3.00
CA MET A 81 4.13 4.07 4.01
C MET A 81 3.87 5.39 4.72
N SER A 82 3.94 5.32 6.04
CA SER A 82 3.86 6.46 6.93
C SER A 82 5.25 6.84 7.45
N ALA A 83 5.39 8.08 7.89
CA ALA A 83 6.58 8.52 8.62
C ALA A 83 6.90 7.59 9.80
N SER A 84 5.88 6.99 10.44
CA SER A 84 6.06 6.06 11.55
C SER A 84 6.84 4.82 11.15
N ALA A 85 6.61 4.25 9.98
CA ALA A 85 7.37 3.09 9.51
C ALA A 85 8.86 3.44 9.34
N VAL A 86 9.16 4.61 8.77
CA VAL A 86 10.53 5.09 8.53
C VAL A 86 11.26 5.36 9.85
N PHE A 87 10.66 6.11 10.79
CA PHE A 87 11.29 6.35 12.08
C PHE A 87 11.46 5.07 12.91
N MET A 88 10.49 4.15 12.85
CA MET A 88 10.63 2.83 13.46
C MET A 88 11.78 2.03 12.84
N ALA A 89 12.02 2.16 11.53
CA ALA A 89 13.18 1.57 10.87
C ALA A 89 14.49 2.16 11.39
N PHE A 90 14.61 3.49 11.47
CA PHE A 90 15.80 4.16 11.99
C PHE A 90 16.12 3.75 13.42
N VAL A 91 15.11 3.74 14.27
CA VAL A 91 15.20 3.30 15.66
C VAL A 91 15.64 1.84 15.74
N LEU A 92 15.13 0.97 14.87
CA LEU A 92 15.56 -0.43 14.79
C LEU A 92 17.02 -0.56 14.37
N VAL A 93 17.48 0.23 13.39
CA VAL A 93 18.90 0.26 12.98
C VAL A 93 19.78 0.72 14.13
N LEU A 94 19.41 1.81 14.82
CA LEU A 94 20.13 2.32 15.99
C LEU A 94 20.18 1.28 17.12
N GLY A 95 19.06 0.61 17.40
CA GLY A 95 18.99 -0.47 18.37
C GLY A 95 19.88 -1.66 18.00
N ALA A 96 19.87 -2.05 16.72
CA ALA A 96 20.72 -3.12 16.19
C ALA A 96 22.22 -2.79 16.33
N LEU A 97 22.62 -1.56 16.03
CA LEU A 97 23.99 -1.07 16.16
C LEU A 97 24.45 -1.03 17.62
N ALA A 98 23.61 -0.52 18.53
CA ALA A 98 23.98 -0.28 19.91
C ALA A 98 24.00 -1.57 20.75
N ILE A 99 22.92 -2.37 20.66
CA ILE A 99 22.60 -3.43 21.62
C ILE A 99 22.33 -4.79 20.94
N GLY A 100 22.22 -4.81 19.61
CA GLY A 100 21.98 -6.03 18.84
C GLY A 100 20.50 -6.25 18.53
N LYS A 101 20.11 -7.50 18.31
CA LYS A 101 18.79 -7.85 17.71
C LYS A 101 17.62 -7.85 18.70
N LEU A 102 17.45 -6.77 19.45
CA LEU A 102 16.39 -6.62 20.45
C LEU A 102 14.98 -6.74 19.86
N PHE A 103 14.75 -6.15 18.69
CA PHE A 103 13.42 -6.10 18.07
C PHE A 103 12.83 -7.50 17.85
N CYS A 104 13.67 -8.44 17.39
CA CYS A 104 13.25 -9.81 17.11
C CYS A 104 12.76 -10.55 18.36
N SER A 105 13.26 -10.23 19.56
CA SER A 105 12.87 -10.92 20.79
C SER A 105 11.72 -10.27 21.54
N PHE A 106 11.57 -8.94 21.49
CA PHE A 106 10.59 -8.21 22.31
C PHE A 106 9.36 -7.72 21.53
N VAL A 107 9.51 -7.38 20.24
CA VAL A 107 8.46 -6.70 19.46
C VAL A 107 7.91 -7.57 18.34
N CYS A 108 8.76 -8.40 17.70
CA CYS A 108 8.36 -9.17 16.53
C CYS A 108 7.30 -10.25 16.86
N PRO A 109 6.10 -10.19 16.25
CA PRO A 109 5.03 -11.17 16.50
C PRO A 109 5.36 -12.55 15.92
N ILE A 110 6.03 -12.60 14.76
CA ILE A 110 6.50 -13.86 14.16
C ILE A 110 7.44 -14.55 15.14
N GLY A 111 8.42 -13.82 15.68
CA GLY A 111 9.40 -14.36 16.63
C GLY A 111 8.78 -14.96 17.90
N LEU A 112 7.67 -14.36 18.39
CA LEU A 112 6.89 -14.90 19.51
C LEU A 112 6.21 -16.22 19.13
N VAL A 113 5.48 -16.25 18.01
CA VAL A 113 4.73 -17.44 17.56
C VAL A 113 5.67 -18.60 17.26
N THR A 114 6.77 -18.35 16.56
CA THR A 114 7.78 -19.38 16.24
C THR A 114 8.49 -19.89 17.48
N GLU A 115 8.64 -19.07 18.53
CA GLU A 115 9.15 -19.54 19.83
C GLU A 115 8.18 -20.52 20.50
N TRP A 116 6.87 -20.21 20.50
CA TRP A 116 5.85 -21.10 21.06
C TRP A 116 5.75 -22.41 20.28
N LEU A 117 5.78 -22.34 18.94
CA LEU A 117 5.81 -23.54 18.09
C LEU A 117 7.06 -24.39 18.33
N GLY A 118 8.22 -23.77 18.54
CA GLY A 118 9.44 -24.51 18.90
C GLY A 118 9.36 -25.18 20.27
N LYS A 119 8.72 -24.55 21.27
CA LYS A 119 8.44 -25.17 22.57
C LYS A 119 7.47 -26.35 22.44
N LEU A 120 6.46 -26.21 21.59
CA LEU A 120 5.50 -27.28 21.27
C LEU A 120 6.21 -28.46 20.57
N GLY A 121 7.04 -28.19 19.57
CA GLY A 121 7.85 -29.20 18.87
C GLY A 121 8.77 -29.99 19.81
N LYS A 122 9.35 -29.30 20.80
CA LYS A 122 10.14 -29.95 21.86
C LYS A 122 9.29 -30.83 22.78
N LEU A 123 8.07 -30.40 23.11
CA LEU A 123 7.14 -31.17 23.95
C LEU A 123 6.70 -32.48 23.26
N ILE A 124 6.47 -32.42 21.94
CA ILE A 124 6.05 -33.58 21.13
C ILE A 124 7.21 -34.40 20.55
N HIS A 125 8.46 -34.12 20.95
CA HIS A 125 9.67 -34.83 20.55
C HIS A 125 9.96 -34.88 19.03
N LEU A 126 9.37 -34.00 18.22
CA LEU A 126 9.63 -33.90 16.78
C LEU A 126 10.81 -32.98 16.44
N HIS A 127 11.47 -32.41 17.46
CA HIS A 127 12.51 -31.43 17.29
C HIS A 127 13.88 -32.06 17.00
N PHE A 128 14.56 -31.61 15.95
CA PHE A 128 15.92 -32.05 15.62
C PHE A 128 16.86 -30.89 15.31
N ASN A 129 18.16 -31.12 15.53
CA ASN A 129 19.21 -30.16 15.18
C ASN A 129 19.74 -30.49 13.78
N LEU A 130 19.81 -29.48 12.91
CA LEU A 130 20.40 -29.63 11.58
C LEU A 130 21.94 -29.79 11.66
N PRO A 131 22.55 -30.60 10.78
CA PRO A 131 24.01 -30.66 10.64
C PRO A 131 24.60 -29.28 10.34
N LYS A 132 25.80 -29.00 10.86
CA LYS A 132 26.46 -27.67 10.76
C LYS A 132 26.57 -27.15 9.31
N VAL A 133 26.84 -28.03 8.34
CA VAL A 133 26.97 -27.66 6.93
C VAL A 133 25.62 -27.23 6.35
N LEU A 134 24.58 -28.01 6.61
CA LEU A 134 23.24 -27.74 6.12
C LEU A 134 22.64 -26.48 6.76
N ASP A 135 22.91 -26.25 8.05
CA ASP A 135 22.58 -25.01 8.76
C ASP A 135 23.17 -23.78 8.06
N ARG A 136 24.46 -23.85 7.68
CA ARG A 136 25.15 -22.75 6.98
C ARG A 136 24.59 -22.50 5.58
N ILE A 137 24.30 -23.56 4.83
CA ILE A 137 23.74 -23.44 3.48
C ILE A 137 22.35 -22.78 3.54
N PHE A 138 21.46 -23.22 4.43
CA PHE A 138 20.12 -22.64 4.54
C PHE A 138 20.12 -21.18 5.01
N ARG A 139 21.15 -20.73 5.74
CA ARG A 139 21.29 -19.31 6.09
C ARG A 139 21.51 -18.39 4.88
N SER A 140 21.92 -18.91 3.72
CA SER A 140 22.01 -18.12 2.48
C SER A 140 20.65 -17.59 2.03
N LEU A 141 19.57 -18.35 2.27
CA LEU A 141 18.23 -18.07 1.75
C LEU A 141 17.71 -16.69 2.19
N LYS A 142 17.90 -16.29 3.44
CA LYS A 142 17.46 -14.96 3.93
C LYS A 142 18.22 -13.80 3.28
N TYR A 143 19.48 -13.99 2.89
CA TYR A 143 20.26 -12.97 2.19
C TYR A 143 19.85 -12.86 0.72
N ILE A 144 19.57 -14.01 0.08
CA ILE A 144 18.98 -14.06 -1.26
C ILE A 144 17.61 -13.36 -1.26
N LEU A 145 16.75 -13.68 -0.29
CA LEU A 145 15.44 -13.04 -0.13
C LEU A 145 15.57 -11.54 0.16
N LEU A 146 16.52 -11.14 1.00
CA LEU A 146 16.80 -9.72 1.25
C LEU A 146 17.17 -8.99 -0.04
N PHE A 147 18.04 -9.56 -0.87
CA PHE A 147 18.40 -9.00 -2.17
C PHE A 147 17.20 -8.90 -3.12
N ILE A 148 16.40 -9.98 -3.25
CA ILE A 148 15.21 -9.99 -4.11
C ILE A 148 14.18 -8.94 -3.67
N VAL A 149 13.96 -8.81 -2.36
CA VAL A 149 13.06 -7.81 -1.79
C VAL A 149 13.56 -6.40 -2.06
N LEU A 150 14.85 -6.11 -1.82
CA LEU A 150 15.46 -4.82 -2.12
C LEU A 150 15.37 -4.48 -3.60
N TYR A 151 15.80 -5.40 -4.46
CA TYR A 151 15.79 -5.23 -5.92
C TYR A 151 14.37 -4.94 -6.44
N SER A 152 13.40 -5.76 -6.04
CA SER A 152 12.01 -5.63 -6.49
C SER A 152 11.36 -4.37 -5.94
N THR A 153 11.63 -4.03 -4.68
CA THR A 153 11.05 -2.83 -4.04
C THR A 153 11.57 -1.55 -4.66
N VAL A 154 12.89 -1.47 -4.87
CA VAL A 154 13.51 -0.30 -5.49
C VAL A 154 13.08 -0.20 -6.96
N THR A 155 12.98 -1.30 -7.70
CA THR A 155 12.61 -1.25 -9.12
C THR A 155 11.14 -0.90 -9.36
N LYS A 156 10.23 -1.43 -8.53
CA LYS A 156 8.77 -1.25 -8.70
C LYS A 156 8.19 -0.11 -7.86
N SER A 157 8.97 0.47 -6.94
CA SER A 157 8.52 1.42 -5.92
C SER A 157 7.33 0.90 -5.09
N GLU A 158 7.24 -0.44 -4.93
CA GLU A 158 6.20 -1.15 -4.19
C GLU A 158 6.82 -2.17 -3.24
N LEU A 159 6.22 -2.34 -2.06
CA LEU A 159 6.82 -3.17 -1.03
C LEU A 159 6.64 -4.67 -1.33
N PHE A 160 7.64 -5.28 -1.95
CA PHE A 160 7.56 -6.68 -2.40
C PHE A 160 7.43 -7.69 -1.24
N CYS A 161 7.87 -7.35 -0.02
CA CYS A 161 7.75 -8.27 1.11
C CYS A 161 6.30 -8.60 1.49
N ARG A 162 5.30 -7.78 1.09
CA ARG A 162 3.87 -8.10 1.26
C ARG A 162 3.46 -9.42 0.59
N ALA A 163 4.12 -9.76 -0.52
CA ALA A 163 3.73 -10.91 -1.33
C ALA A 163 3.92 -12.25 -0.60
N PHE A 164 4.84 -12.30 0.38
CA PHE A 164 5.20 -13.54 1.06
C PHE A 164 5.36 -13.42 2.59
N ASP A 165 5.18 -12.24 3.19
CA ASP A 165 5.29 -12.09 4.65
C ASP A 165 4.09 -12.78 5.36
N PRO A 166 4.32 -13.84 6.16
CA PRO A 166 3.25 -14.55 6.86
C PRO A 166 2.52 -13.66 7.87
N TYR A 167 3.20 -12.66 8.45
CA TYR A 167 2.54 -11.71 9.36
C TYR A 167 1.55 -10.83 8.61
N TYR A 168 1.96 -10.23 7.49
CA TYR A 168 1.11 -9.38 6.68
C TYR A 168 -0.11 -10.15 6.12
N ALA A 169 0.09 -11.38 5.66
CA ALA A 169 -0.97 -12.23 5.15
C ALA A 169 -2.06 -12.51 6.19
N VAL A 170 -1.67 -12.86 7.41
CA VAL A 170 -2.61 -13.13 8.51
C VAL A 170 -3.28 -11.84 8.99
N ALA A 171 -2.51 -10.76 9.17
CA ALA A 171 -3.04 -9.50 9.69
C ALA A 171 -4.04 -8.80 8.75
N THR A 172 -3.91 -9.00 7.43
CA THR A 172 -4.82 -8.44 6.43
C THR A 172 -5.94 -9.40 6.01
N GLY A 173 -5.90 -10.66 6.45
CA GLY A 173 -6.85 -11.69 6.05
C GLY A 173 -6.74 -12.07 4.57
N PHE A 174 -5.51 -12.19 4.05
CA PHE A 174 -5.21 -12.46 2.63
C PHE A 174 -5.84 -11.41 1.69
N GLY A 175 -5.52 -10.13 1.93
CA GLY A 175 -5.99 -9.02 1.11
C GLY A 175 -5.56 -9.08 -0.37
N HIS A 176 -6.08 -8.16 -1.18
CA HIS A 176 -5.87 -8.12 -2.64
C HIS A 176 -4.40 -7.93 -3.08
N ASP A 177 -3.53 -7.41 -2.21
CA ASP A 177 -2.10 -7.18 -2.47
C ASP A 177 -1.24 -8.41 -2.17
N VAL A 178 -1.83 -9.49 -1.66
CA VAL A 178 -1.14 -10.73 -1.29
C VAL A 178 -1.31 -11.75 -2.40
N VAL A 179 -0.20 -12.29 -2.91
CA VAL A 179 -0.26 -13.46 -3.79
C VAL A 179 -0.59 -14.66 -2.91
N PHE A 180 -1.87 -15.05 -2.90
CA PHE A 180 -2.42 -16.07 -2.00
C PHE A 180 -1.54 -17.32 -1.89
N THR A 181 -1.05 -17.83 -3.03
CA THR A 181 -0.20 -19.02 -3.10
C THR A 181 1.12 -18.84 -2.34
N TRP A 182 1.80 -17.70 -2.53
CA TRP A 182 3.11 -17.44 -1.92
C TRP A 182 2.98 -17.25 -0.41
N ALA A 183 1.97 -16.49 0.02
CA ALA A 183 1.68 -16.27 1.42
C ALA A 183 1.26 -17.56 2.15
N LEU A 184 0.46 -18.42 1.52
CA LEU A 184 0.07 -19.70 2.09
C LEU A 184 1.28 -20.61 2.27
N ILE A 185 2.16 -20.71 1.26
CA ILE A 185 3.41 -21.46 1.36
C ILE A 185 4.27 -20.92 2.49
N ALA A 186 4.48 -19.60 2.56
CA ALA A 186 5.28 -18.97 3.60
C ALA A 186 4.72 -19.24 5.01
N LEU A 187 3.40 -19.20 5.18
CA LEU A 187 2.74 -19.52 6.44
C LEU A 187 2.94 -20.99 6.83
N ILE A 188 2.71 -21.92 5.91
CA ILE A 188 2.90 -23.37 6.14
C ILE A 188 4.35 -23.66 6.50
N VAL A 189 5.30 -23.11 5.75
CA VAL A 189 6.74 -23.26 5.99
C VAL A 189 7.14 -22.67 7.34
N THR A 190 6.56 -21.52 7.73
CA THR A 190 6.80 -20.91 9.04
C THR A 190 6.29 -21.81 10.17
N ILE A 191 5.08 -22.35 10.05
CA ILE A 191 4.45 -23.16 11.09
C ILE A 191 5.18 -24.51 11.22
N LEU A 192 5.21 -25.29 10.14
CA LEU A 192 5.82 -26.62 10.13
C LEU A 192 7.31 -26.54 10.44
N GLY A 193 8.04 -25.64 9.75
CA GLY A 193 9.48 -25.48 9.96
C GLY A 193 9.83 -25.13 11.40
N SER A 194 9.02 -24.30 12.08
CA SER A 194 9.29 -23.90 13.47
C SER A 194 8.99 -24.99 14.51
N ILE A 195 8.19 -26.00 14.17
CA ILE A 195 7.98 -27.18 15.02
C ILE A 195 9.23 -28.07 14.98
N PHE A 196 9.80 -28.29 13.80
CA PHE A 196 10.97 -29.16 13.63
C PHE A 196 12.27 -28.47 14.06
N VAL A 197 12.44 -27.18 13.75
CA VAL A 197 13.68 -26.42 13.97
C VAL A 197 13.38 -25.11 14.70
N LYS A 198 14.15 -24.81 15.75
CA LYS A 198 13.97 -23.59 16.57
C LYS A 198 14.10 -22.35 15.68
N GLN A 199 13.08 -21.50 15.72
CA GLN A 199 13.10 -20.21 15.05
C GLN A 199 13.41 -20.31 13.54
N PHE A 200 12.90 -21.35 12.86
CA PHE A 200 13.21 -21.67 11.47
C PHE A 200 13.09 -20.45 10.52
N TRP A 201 11.97 -19.74 10.56
CA TRP A 201 11.75 -18.54 9.73
C TRP A 201 12.78 -17.45 10.02
N CYS A 202 12.95 -17.09 11.30
CA CYS A 202 13.89 -16.06 11.73
C CYS A 202 15.35 -16.39 11.37
N LYS A 203 15.69 -17.68 11.32
CA LYS A 203 17.03 -18.18 11.05
C LYS A 203 17.37 -18.21 9.56
N TYR A 204 16.44 -18.66 8.72
CA TYR A 204 16.71 -18.97 7.30
C TYR A 204 15.96 -18.13 6.28
N LEU A 205 14.79 -17.57 6.58
CA LEU A 205 13.92 -16.95 5.56
C LEU A 205 13.63 -15.46 5.82
N CYS A 206 13.83 -14.97 7.04
CA CYS A 206 13.46 -13.62 7.43
C CYS A 206 14.42 -12.53 6.89
N PRO A 207 13.97 -11.65 5.97
CA PRO A 207 14.82 -10.57 5.44
C PRO A 207 15.18 -9.55 6.53
N LEU A 208 14.29 -9.31 7.50
CA LEU A 208 14.58 -8.46 8.66
C LEU A 208 15.69 -9.06 9.54
N GLY A 209 15.75 -10.38 9.66
CA GLY A 209 16.84 -11.09 10.34
C GLY A 209 18.19 -10.93 9.64
N ALA A 210 18.19 -10.97 8.30
CA ALA A 210 19.38 -10.69 7.49
C ALA A 210 19.83 -9.23 7.60
N ALA A 211 18.89 -8.28 7.49
CA ALA A 211 19.17 -6.85 7.60
C ALA A 211 19.75 -6.49 8.97
N THR A 212 19.15 -6.99 10.06
CA THR A 212 19.68 -6.77 11.42
C THR A 212 21.07 -7.39 11.62
N ASN A 213 21.37 -8.54 10.99
CA ASN A 213 22.72 -9.11 10.98
C ASN A 213 23.75 -8.18 10.31
N LEU A 214 23.38 -7.56 9.21
CA LEU A 214 24.22 -6.60 8.50
C LEU A 214 24.44 -5.33 9.33
N PHE A 215 23.39 -4.81 9.99
CA PHE A 215 23.53 -3.63 10.85
C PHE A 215 24.39 -3.88 12.08
N VAL A 216 24.25 -5.04 12.72
CA VAL A 216 25.15 -5.43 13.83
C VAL A 216 26.61 -5.47 13.36
N ASN A 217 26.85 -5.97 12.14
CA ASN A 217 28.17 -5.99 11.52
C ASN A 217 28.34 -4.83 10.53
N PHE A 218 28.16 -3.60 11.00
CA PHE A 218 28.06 -2.39 10.17
C PHE A 218 29.17 -2.21 9.12
N TYR A 219 30.39 -2.68 9.38
CA TYR A 219 31.50 -2.64 8.42
C TYR A 219 31.21 -3.41 7.12
N LEU A 220 30.36 -4.45 7.15
CA LEU A 220 29.89 -5.18 5.96
C LEU A 220 29.02 -4.32 5.04
N ILE A 221 28.44 -3.23 5.56
CA ILE A 221 27.71 -2.23 4.78
C ILE A 221 28.66 -1.10 4.40
N LEU A 222 29.42 -0.59 5.37
CA LEU A 222 30.27 0.60 5.23
C LEU A 222 31.37 0.40 4.19
N VAL A 223 32.09 -0.73 4.21
CA VAL A 223 33.22 -0.96 3.30
C VAL A 223 32.77 -1.04 1.84
N PRO A 224 31.76 -1.85 1.45
CA PRO A 224 31.23 -1.84 0.09
C PRO A 224 30.66 -0.49 -0.33
N PHE A 225 30.01 0.22 0.59
CA PHE A 225 29.45 1.55 0.31
C PHE A 225 30.55 2.56 -0.03
N ILE A 226 31.63 2.61 0.74
CA ILE A 226 32.79 3.48 0.46
C ILE A 226 33.44 3.09 -0.88
N ILE A 227 33.65 1.80 -1.13
CA ILE A 227 34.21 1.31 -2.40
C ILE A 227 33.32 1.74 -3.57
N TYR A 228 32.01 1.61 -3.44
CA TYR A 228 31.04 2.03 -4.46
C TYR A 228 31.11 3.54 -4.73
N LEU A 229 31.19 4.38 -3.69
CA LEU A 229 31.35 5.82 -3.85
C LEU A 229 32.68 6.19 -4.54
N ILE A 230 33.77 5.48 -4.22
CA ILE A 230 35.06 5.67 -4.89
C ILE A 230 34.94 5.29 -6.38
N LEU A 231 34.31 4.16 -6.70
CA LEU A 231 34.11 3.70 -8.08
C LEU A 231 33.26 4.68 -8.90
N ILE A 232 32.20 5.24 -8.32
CA ILE A 232 31.41 6.30 -8.98
C ILE A 232 32.26 7.54 -9.23
N LYS A 233 33.05 7.97 -8.24
CA LYS A 233 33.93 9.13 -8.37
C LYS A 233 35.02 8.92 -9.44
N LEU A 234 35.43 7.68 -9.66
CA LEU A 234 36.34 7.27 -10.73
C LEU A 234 35.66 7.14 -12.10
N GLY A 235 34.37 7.47 -12.21
CA GLY A 235 33.63 7.48 -13.48
C GLY A 235 33.03 6.13 -13.88
N VAL A 236 33.05 5.11 -13.01
CA VAL A 236 32.42 3.81 -13.29
C VAL A 236 30.90 3.93 -13.10
N GLN A 237 30.14 3.77 -14.18
CA GLN A 237 28.67 3.77 -14.16
C GLN A 237 28.13 2.44 -13.61
N LEU A 238 28.17 2.28 -12.29
CA LEU A 238 27.60 1.11 -11.61
C LEU A 238 26.17 1.38 -11.14
N SER A 239 25.28 0.44 -11.40
CA SER A 239 23.96 0.43 -10.77
C SER A 239 24.07 0.17 -9.27
N ILE A 240 23.25 0.84 -8.46
CA ILE A 240 23.14 0.62 -7.00
C ILE A 240 22.80 -0.84 -6.64
N MET A 241 22.24 -1.60 -7.58
CA MET A 241 21.91 -3.02 -7.38
C MET A 241 23.16 -3.86 -7.13
N TRP A 242 24.30 -3.51 -7.74
CA TRP A 242 25.57 -4.17 -7.48
C TRP A 242 26.04 -3.97 -6.03
N LEU A 243 25.81 -2.78 -5.48
CA LEU A 243 26.11 -2.49 -4.07
C LEU A 243 25.23 -3.35 -3.15
N PHE A 244 23.92 -3.43 -3.40
CA PHE A 244 23.04 -4.28 -2.60
C PHE A 244 23.39 -5.77 -2.72
N GLY A 245 23.74 -6.24 -3.92
CA GLY A 245 24.21 -7.60 -4.17
C GLY A 245 25.50 -7.89 -3.39
N ALA A 246 26.47 -6.99 -3.43
CA ALA A 246 27.73 -7.11 -2.70
C ALA A 246 27.50 -7.15 -1.18
N ILE A 247 26.66 -6.26 -0.63
CA ILE A 247 26.33 -6.26 0.81
C ILE A 247 25.64 -7.58 1.21
N ALA A 248 24.67 -8.06 0.43
CA ALA A 248 23.99 -9.32 0.73
C ALA A 248 24.94 -10.52 0.68
N LEU A 249 25.82 -10.57 -0.33
CA LEU A 249 26.83 -11.62 -0.48
C LEU A 249 27.83 -11.61 0.67
N LEU A 250 28.39 -10.45 1.01
CA LEU A 250 29.32 -10.31 2.13
C LEU A 250 28.66 -10.67 3.47
N GLY A 251 27.39 -10.28 3.66
CA GLY A 251 26.59 -10.71 4.81
C GLY A 251 26.49 -12.23 4.93
N PHE A 252 26.17 -12.90 3.82
CA PHE A 252 26.11 -14.36 3.77
C PHE A 252 27.47 -15.00 4.06
N VAL A 253 28.52 -14.59 3.35
CA VAL A 253 29.88 -15.13 3.52
C VAL A 253 30.35 -14.94 4.97
N TRP A 254 30.04 -13.79 5.56
CA TRP A 254 30.39 -13.52 6.96
C TRP A 254 29.64 -14.43 7.93
N GLU A 255 28.32 -14.55 7.79
CA GLU A 255 27.51 -15.38 8.68
C GLU A 255 27.82 -16.87 8.54
N ALA A 256 27.98 -17.37 7.31
CA ALA A 256 28.25 -18.79 7.05
C ALA A 256 29.72 -19.18 7.33
N GLY A 257 30.67 -18.26 7.08
CA GLY A 257 32.10 -18.50 7.25
C GLY A 257 32.58 -18.28 8.68
N TYR A 258 32.47 -17.05 9.19
CA TYR A 258 32.99 -16.68 10.51
C TYR A 258 32.04 -17.04 11.65
N PHE A 259 30.73 -17.08 11.39
CA PHE A 259 29.70 -17.47 12.35
C PHE A 259 29.78 -16.70 13.69
N LYS A 260 30.21 -15.43 13.63
CA LYS A 260 30.49 -14.56 14.79
C LYS A 260 30.13 -13.10 14.52
N PHE A 261 29.73 -12.39 15.58
CA PHE A 261 29.56 -10.95 15.63
C PHE A 261 30.82 -10.24 16.17
N LYS A 262 31.42 -9.35 15.37
CA LYS A 262 32.54 -8.48 15.78
C LYS A 262 32.41 -7.10 15.12
N PRO A 263 32.63 -5.95 15.79
CA PRO A 263 32.78 -5.72 17.24
C PRO A 263 31.48 -5.28 17.95
N LEU A 264 30.60 -4.53 17.28
CA LEU A 264 29.31 -4.04 17.78
C LEU A 264 28.30 -5.21 17.82
N PRO A 265 27.49 -5.40 18.88
CA PRO A 265 27.02 -4.39 19.82
C PRO A 265 27.85 -4.25 21.10
N PHE A 266 27.68 -3.11 21.79
CA PHE A 266 28.37 -2.79 23.04
C PHE A 266 27.98 -3.70 24.21
N THR A 267 26.81 -4.34 24.12
CA THR A 267 26.25 -5.20 25.16
C THR A 267 26.21 -6.65 24.69
N LYS A 268 26.84 -7.55 25.45
CA LYS A 268 26.90 -8.97 25.16
C LYS A 268 26.60 -9.80 26.40
N ILE A 269 26.10 -11.01 26.17
CA ILE A 269 26.02 -12.02 27.23
C ILE A 269 27.44 -12.51 27.51
N THR A 270 27.83 -12.46 28.78
CA THR A 270 29.13 -12.91 29.28
C THR A 270 28.92 -14.10 30.21
N VAL A 271 29.76 -15.12 30.09
CA VAL A 271 29.72 -16.29 30.97
C VAL A 271 31.01 -16.35 31.78
N ASP A 272 30.86 -16.40 33.09
CA ASP A 272 31.96 -16.68 34.01
C ASP A 272 32.22 -18.19 34.03
N LYS A 273 33.35 -18.61 33.45
CA LYS A 273 33.74 -20.03 33.36
C LYS A 273 34.02 -20.66 34.71
N LYS A 274 34.43 -19.88 35.72
CA LYS A 274 34.73 -20.39 37.06
C LYS A 274 33.45 -20.65 37.85
N ALA A 275 32.45 -19.79 37.68
CA ALA A 275 31.16 -19.93 38.35
C ALA A 275 30.19 -20.89 37.64
N CYS A 276 30.38 -21.17 36.35
CA CYS A 276 29.45 -21.99 35.57
C CYS A 276 29.56 -23.48 35.92
N THR A 277 28.45 -24.09 36.38
CA THR A 277 28.36 -25.53 36.68
C THR A 277 27.96 -26.40 35.49
N MET A 278 27.89 -25.83 34.28
CA MET A 278 27.47 -26.53 33.06
C MET A 278 26.11 -27.26 33.16
N CYS A 279 25.18 -26.75 33.97
CA CYS A 279 23.85 -27.34 34.18
C CYS A 279 22.88 -27.23 32.98
N MET A 280 23.31 -26.62 31.86
CA MET A 280 22.58 -26.44 30.60
C MET A 280 21.21 -25.72 30.66
N LYS A 281 20.80 -25.19 31.82
CA LYS A 281 19.55 -24.40 31.96
C LYS A 281 19.48 -23.22 31.00
N CYS A 282 20.60 -22.53 30.78
CA CYS A 282 20.71 -21.43 29.84
C CYS A 282 20.46 -21.84 28.38
N VAL A 283 20.84 -23.06 27.98
CA VAL A 283 20.63 -23.62 26.64
C VAL A 283 19.15 -23.97 26.44
N ALA A 284 18.53 -24.55 27.48
CA ALA A 284 17.11 -24.87 27.47
C ALA A 284 16.23 -23.61 27.40
N ALA A 285 16.66 -22.52 28.04
CA ALA A 285 15.96 -21.23 28.01
C ALA A 285 16.19 -20.43 26.72
N CYS A 286 17.31 -20.62 26.01
CA CYS A 286 17.62 -19.88 24.80
C CYS A 286 16.60 -20.20 23.67
N PRO A 287 15.88 -19.21 23.10
CA PRO A 287 14.94 -19.44 22.00
C PRO A 287 15.56 -20.06 20.75
N HIS A 288 16.85 -19.79 20.52
CA HIS A 288 17.62 -20.34 19.41
C HIS A 288 18.39 -21.63 19.78
N GLY A 289 18.38 -22.03 21.06
CA GLY A 289 19.13 -23.20 21.52
C GLY A 289 20.64 -23.03 21.47
N ILE A 290 21.15 -21.81 21.63
CA ILE A 290 22.59 -21.53 21.65
C ILE A 290 23.22 -22.24 22.87
N GLU A 291 24.34 -22.91 22.67
CA GLU A 291 25.14 -23.53 23.72
C GLU A 291 25.92 -22.46 24.52
N VAL A 292 25.19 -21.58 25.21
CA VAL A 292 25.70 -20.36 25.85
C VAL A 292 26.91 -20.62 26.74
N TYR A 293 26.90 -21.73 27.48
CA TYR A 293 27.97 -22.13 28.41
C TYR A 293 29.34 -22.33 27.73
N GLN A 294 29.40 -22.55 26.41
CA GLN A 294 30.67 -22.71 25.67
C GLN A 294 31.36 -21.37 25.40
N TYR A 295 30.62 -20.26 25.40
CA TYR A 295 31.17 -18.93 25.11
C TYR A 295 31.68 -18.25 26.38
N GLU A 296 32.72 -17.43 26.29
CA GLU A 296 33.03 -16.43 27.32
C GLU A 296 32.25 -15.14 27.09
N LYS A 297 32.23 -14.71 25.82
CA LYS A 297 31.38 -13.65 25.29
C LYS A 297 30.56 -14.25 24.16
N VAL A 298 29.23 -14.24 24.28
CA VAL A 298 28.35 -14.82 23.27
C VAL A 298 28.34 -13.90 22.04
N ASP A 299 29.10 -14.29 21.03
CA ASP A 299 29.20 -13.63 19.72
C ASP A 299 28.43 -14.38 18.62
N HIS A 300 27.57 -15.33 19.01
CA HIS A 300 26.78 -16.14 18.09
C HIS A 300 25.78 -15.30 17.26
N PRO A 301 25.64 -15.53 15.93
CA PRO A 301 24.83 -14.69 15.05
C PRO A 301 23.32 -14.73 15.36
N ASP A 302 22.86 -15.76 16.05
CA ASP A 302 21.45 -15.90 16.44
C ASP A 302 21.14 -15.28 17.82
N CYS A 303 22.13 -14.70 18.52
CA CYS A 303 21.89 -14.07 19.81
C CYS A 303 21.04 -12.81 19.65
N MET A 304 19.87 -12.77 20.29
CA MET A 304 18.95 -11.62 20.28
C MET A 304 19.06 -10.70 21.50
N LEU A 305 19.96 -11.00 22.44
CA LEU A 305 20.07 -10.32 23.74
C LEU A 305 18.74 -10.25 24.52
N CYS A 306 17.93 -11.32 24.42
CA CYS A 306 16.63 -11.45 25.11
C CYS A 306 16.73 -11.70 26.63
N THR A 307 17.94 -11.91 27.15
CA THR A 307 18.29 -12.18 28.56
C THR A 307 17.66 -13.40 29.24
N ASP A 308 16.93 -14.26 28.53
CA ASP A 308 16.38 -15.51 29.10
C ASP A 308 17.44 -16.46 29.70
N CYS A 309 18.63 -16.51 29.10
CA CYS A 309 19.76 -17.29 29.61
C CYS A 309 20.31 -16.73 30.94
N VAL A 310 20.20 -15.42 31.18
CA VAL A 310 20.59 -14.75 32.43
C VAL A 310 19.53 -15.01 33.50
N HIS A 311 18.24 -14.89 33.16
CA HIS A 311 17.12 -15.11 34.08
C HIS A 311 16.94 -16.57 34.51
N SER A 312 17.42 -17.53 33.71
CA SER A 312 17.38 -18.97 34.02
C SER A 312 18.62 -19.48 34.75
N CYS A 313 19.64 -18.64 34.95
CA CYS A 313 20.88 -19.03 35.62
C CYS A 313 20.71 -18.95 37.14
N ASP A 314 20.67 -20.12 37.79
CA ASP A 314 20.45 -20.24 39.24
C ASP A 314 21.75 -20.20 40.07
N VAL A 315 22.93 -20.26 39.43
CA VAL A 315 24.24 -20.33 40.12
C VAL A 315 24.88 -18.95 40.08
N ASP A 316 24.78 -18.19 41.18
CA ASP A 316 25.37 -16.85 41.42
C ASP A 316 25.44 -15.92 40.19
N LYS A 317 24.45 -16.06 39.30
CA LYS A 317 24.38 -15.42 37.99
C LYS A 317 25.67 -15.55 37.18
N ALA A 318 26.20 -16.76 37.03
CA ALA A 318 27.37 -17.05 36.19
C ALA A 318 27.21 -16.53 34.74
N VAL A 319 25.97 -16.40 34.26
CA VAL A 319 25.63 -15.74 32.99
C VAL A 319 25.14 -14.32 33.27
N LYS A 320 25.83 -13.30 32.73
CA LYS A 320 25.57 -11.86 32.96
C LYS A 320 25.50 -11.07 31.65
N VAL A 321 25.09 -9.80 31.73
CA VAL A 321 25.19 -8.84 30.61
C VAL A 321 26.39 -7.93 30.88
N ASN A 322 27.40 -7.94 30.02
CA ASN A 322 28.66 -7.18 30.22
C ASN A 322 29.23 -7.34 31.64
N HIS A 323 29.32 -8.57 32.14
CA HIS A 323 29.80 -8.88 33.50
C HIS A 323 28.96 -8.31 34.67
N SER A 324 27.83 -7.65 34.39
CA SER A 324 26.92 -7.09 35.39
C SER A 324 25.55 -7.77 35.35
N ASP A 325 24.99 -8.03 36.53
CA ASP A 325 23.64 -8.57 36.69
C ASP A 325 22.56 -7.48 36.71
N LYS A 326 22.93 -6.24 37.03
CA LYS A 326 22.03 -5.07 37.03
C LYS A 326 21.56 -4.70 35.62
N LEU A 327 22.38 -4.98 34.62
CA LEU A 327 22.10 -4.67 33.21
C LEU A 327 21.09 -5.62 32.54
N VAL A 328 20.51 -6.59 33.27
CA VAL A 328 19.54 -7.55 32.72
C VAL A 328 18.26 -6.89 32.19
N TRP A 329 17.89 -5.71 32.73
CA TRP A 329 16.72 -4.94 32.32
C TRP A 329 16.99 -3.97 31.17
N LEU A 330 18.26 -3.69 30.88
CA LEU A 330 18.67 -2.72 29.87
C LEU A 330 18.05 -3.03 28.49
N PRO A 331 18.06 -4.28 27.98
CA PRO A 331 17.40 -4.63 26.72
C PRO A 331 15.93 -4.24 26.65
N ALA A 332 15.16 -4.55 27.69
CA ALA A 332 13.71 -4.29 27.73
C ALA A 332 13.41 -2.79 27.79
N ILE A 333 14.11 -2.05 28.67
CA ILE A 333 13.95 -0.59 28.80
C ILE A 333 14.30 0.10 27.49
N MET A 334 15.40 -0.31 26.87
CA MET A 334 15.87 0.28 25.61
C MET A 334 14.90 0.05 24.47
N VAL A 335 14.29 -1.14 24.33
CA VAL A 335 13.25 -1.36 23.32
C VAL A 335 12.08 -0.41 23.49
N VAL A 336 11.58 -0.26 24.72
CA VAL A 336 10.44 0.64 25.00
C VAL A 336 10.81 2.10 24.72
N ALA A 337 11.98 2.54 25.19
CA ALA A 337 12.47 3.90 24.95
C ALA A 337 12.67 4.20 23.46
N LEU A 338 13.26 3.25 22.72
CA LEU A 338 13.47 3.33 21.28
C LEU A 338 12.14 3.41 20.53
N MET A 339 11.16 2.54 20.85
CA MET A 339 9.83 2.60 20.24
C MET A 339 9.14 3.94 20.52
N ALA A 340 9.17 4.41 21.77
CA ALA A 340 8.60 5.71 22.14
C ALA A 340 9.24 6.86 21.34
N LEU A 341 10.57 6.87 21.24
CA LEU A 341 11.31 7.85 20.45
C LEU A 341 10.88 7.82 18.97
N GLY A 342 10.72 6.64 18.38
CA GLY A 342 10.26 6.48 16.99
C GLY A 342 8.89 7.09 16.75
N PHE A 343 7.95 6.90 17.68
CA PHE A 343 6.61 7.50 17.60
C PHE A 343 6.62 9.02 17.78
N ILE A 344 7.40 9.53 18.73
CA ILE A 344 7.55 10.98 18.97
C ILE A 344 8.14 11.66 17.73
N LEU A 345 9.23 11.13 17.17
CA LEU A 345 9.82 11.68 15.95
C LEU A 345 8.83 11.62 14.78
N SER A 346 8.06 10.53 14.68
CA SER A 346 7.03 10.40 13.65
C SER A 346 5.86 11.39 13.78
N SER A 347 5.55 11.91 14.97
CA SER A 347 4.50 12.92 15.11
C SER A 347 4.96 14.31 14.66
N HIS A 348 6.27 14.59 14.70
CA HIS A 348 6.82 15.90 14.36
C HIS A 348 7.21 16.06 12.88
N TYR A 349 7.47 14.95 12.17
CA TYR A 349 7.95 15.01 10.79
C TYR A 349 7.02 14.28 9.81
N GLU A 350 6.76 14.92 8.67
CA GLU A 350 6.06 14.34 7.53
C GLU A 350 7.00 14.27 6.32
N PHE A 351 7.15 13.08 5.75
CA PHE A 351 7.99 12.87 4.56
C PHE A 351 7.19 13.11 3.28
N ARG A 352 7.86 13.67 2.25
CA ARG A 352 7.34 13.83 0.90
C ARG A 352 7.14 12.46 0.24
N THR A 353 5.93 12.18 -0.21
CA THR A 353 5.58 10.90 -0.86
C THR A 353 6.16 10.79 -2.27
N LEU A 354 6.13 11.89 -3.01
CA LEU A 354 6.74 12.02 -4.33
C LEU A 354 7.42 13.39 -4.41
N GLU A 355 8.66 13.40 -4.85
CA GLU A 355 9.39 14.61 -5.21
C GLU A 355 9.83 14.53 -6.67
N LYS A 356 9.38 15.48 -7.49
CA LYS A 356 9.76 15.60 -8.90
C LYS A 356 10.15 17.02 -9.22
N ARG A 357 11.26 17.15 -9.95
CA ARG A 357 11.80 18.38 -10.52
C ARG A 357 12.06 18.14 -12.00
N TRP A 358 11.67 19.06 -12.86
CA TRP A 358 11.83 18.94 -14.31
C TRP A 358 11.93 20.31 -14.97
N GLY A 359 12.20 20.33 -16.28
CA GLY A 359 12.21 21.56 -17.06
C GLY A 359 13.32 22.57 -16.71
N GLY A 360 14.46 22.10 -16.21
CA GLY A 360 15.56 22.99 -15.81
C GLY A 360 15.33 23.68 -14.46
N PHE A 361 14.65 23.01 -13.53
CA PHE A 361 14.33 23.52 -12.18
C PHE A 361 15.52 24.22 -11.48
N GLU A 362 16.73 23.67 -11.57
CA GLU A 362 17.92 24.23 -10.92
C GLU A 362 18.42 25.55 -11.54
N GLN A 363 17.99 25.87 -12.76
CA GLN A 363 18.39 27.08 -13.50
C GLN A 363 17.41 28.24 -13.31
N MET A 364 16.31 28.03 -12.57
CA MET A 364 15.23 29.00 -12.41
C MET A 364 15.37 29.73 -11.07
N GLU A 365 15.61 31.04 -11.13
CA GLU A 365 15.80 31.87 -9.92
C GLU A 365 14.48 32.31 -9.26
N ASN A 366 13.39 32.39 -10.02
CA ASN A 366 12.11 32.97 -9.56
C ASN A 366 10.95 31.97 -9.61
N LEU A 367 11.07 30.85 -8.88
CA LEU A 367 9.98 29.89 -8.73
C LEU A 367 9.12 30.23 -7.50
N GLN A 368 7.80 30.32 -7.69
CA GLN A 368 6.83 30.40 -6.61
C GLN A 368 6.28 29.01 -6.29
N VAL A 369 5.86 28.82 -5.04
CA VAL A 369 5.27 27.56 -4.56
C VAL A 369 3.79 27.78 -4.32
N PHE A 370 2.95 27.06 -5.08
CA PHE A 370 1.52 26.98 -4.84
C PHE A 370 1.23 25.82 -3.88
N HIS A 371 0.58 26.10 -2.76
CA HIS A 371 0.20 25.10 -1.76
C HIS A 371 -1.29 24.78 -1.87
N GLN A 372 -1.62 23.50 -2.06
CA GLN A 372 -3.00 23.02 -2.07
C GLN A 372 -3.17 21.88 -1.06
N SER A 373 -4.12 22.04 -0.15
CA SER A 373 -4.55 21.01 0.79
C SER A 373 -5.90 20.40 0.37
N GLY A 374 -6.32 19.33 1.06
CA GLY A 374 -7.62 18.70 0.83
C GLY A 374 -7.70 17.78 -0.40
N LEU A 375 -6.58 17.42 -1.03
CA LEU A 375 -6.54 16.50 -2.16
C LEU A 375 -6.56 15.05 -1.66
N LYS A 376 -7.71 14.59 -1.16
CA LYS A 376 -7.96 13.22 -0.64
C LYS A 376 -7.59 12.13 -1.65
N ASN A 377 -7.57 12.44 -2.95
CA ASN A 377 -7.09 11.59 -4.03
C ASN A 377 -5.58 11.28 -3.96
N VAL A 378 -4.77 12.14 -3.35
CA VAL A 378 -3.34 11.94 -3.13
C VAL A 378 -3.17 11.06 -1.89
N LYS A 379 -3.08 9.74 -2.11
CA LYS A 379 -3.03 8.72 -1.04
C LYS A 379 -1.73 7.94 -0.98
N CYS A 380 -1.06 7.84 -2.12
CA CYS A 380 0.11 7.00 -2.31
C CYS A 380 0.91 7.43 -3.55
N TYR A 381 2.07 6.80 -3.74
CA TYR A 381 2.92 7.00 -4.91
C TYR A 381 2.17 6.88 -6.24
N GLY A 382 1.33 5.85 -6.42
CA GLY A 382 0.56 5.67 -7.65
C GLY A 382 -0.35 6.87 -7.97
N SER A 383 -1.08 7.37 -6.97
CA SER A 383 -1.92 8.56 -7.12
C SER A 383 -1.12 9.85 -7.33
N SER A 384 0.04 10.00 -6.66
CA SER A 384 0.94 11.14 -6.85
C SER A 384 1.58 11.12 -8.23
N MET A 385 1.95 9.94 -8.74
CA MET A 385 2.53 9.79 -10.08
C MET A 385 1.49 10.05 -11.17
N ALA A 386 0.22 9.66 -10.94
CA ALA A 386 -0.87 10.03 -11.84
C ALA A 386 -1.06 11.55 -11.89
N LEU A 387 -0.98 12.24 -10.74
CA LEU A 387 -1.02 13.70 -10.69
C LEU A 387 0.17 14.33 -11.41
N TYR A 388 1.39 13.86 -11.14
CA TYR A 388 2.60 14.29 -11.86
C TYR A 388 2.43 14.16 -13.38
N ARG A 389 1.98 13.01 -13.87
CA ARG A 389 1.76 12.77 -15.30
C ARG A 389 0.70 13.70 -15.90
N LYS A 390 -0.27 14.14 -15.11
CA LYS A 390 -1.29 15.10 -15.54
C LYS A 390 -0.70 16.49 -15.77
N ILE A 391 0.17 16.96 -14.86
CA ILE A 391 0.65 18.35 -14.86
C ILE A 391 2.01 18.54 -15.53
N LYS A 392 2.81 17.48 -15.73
CA LYS A 392 4.21 17.58 -16.23
C LYS A 392 4.33 18.25 -17.60
N ASP A 393 3.31 18.12 -18.45
CA ASP A 393 3.33 18.62 -19.83
C ASP A 393 2.85 20.08 -19.92
N LYS A 394 2.36 20.65 -18.79
CA LYS A 394 1.96 22.06 -18.71
C LYS A 394 3.20 22.95 -18.62
N LYS A 395 3.39 23.80 -19.63
CA LYS A 395 4.47 24.80 -19.65
C LYS A 395 4.29 25.77 -18.48
N GLY A 396 5.37 26.03 -17.74
CA GLY A 396 5.39 26.93 -16.59
C GLY A 396 5.42 26.24 -15.22
N ILE A 397 5.22 24.92 -15.17
CA ILE A 397 5.41 24.11 -13.96
C ILE A 397 6.73 23.36 -14.05
N TYR A 398 7.53 23.42 -12.98
CA TYR A 398 8.89 22.87 -12.93
C TYR A 398 9.11 21.89 -11.77
N GLY A 399 8.19 21.81 -10.81
CA GLY A 399 8.32 20.90 -9.69
C GLY A 399 7.00 20.55 -9.03
N LEU A 400 6.99 19.40 -8.35
CA LEU A 400 5.87 18.86 -7.60
C LEU A 400 6.38 18.13 -6.37
N ASP A 401 5.84 18.46 -5.21
CA ASP A 401 5.90 17.64 -4.00
C ASP A 401 4.51 17.21 -3.59
N THR A 402 4.34 15.93 -3.26
CA THR A 402 3.08 15.42 -2.74
C THR A 402 3.24 14.83 -1.35
N TYR A 403 2.20 14.96 -0.53
CA TYR A 403 2.17 14.50 0.84
C TYR A 403 0.89 13.68 1.07
N ALA A 404 1.03 12.36 1.11
CA ALA A 404 -0.11 11.46 1.23
C ALA A 404 -0.78 11.47 2.61
N LYS A 405 -0.04 11.82 3.69
CA LYS A 405 -0.57 11.82 5.05
C LYS A 405 -1.46 13.05 5.29
N SER A 406 -1.02 14.22 4.84
CA SER A 406 -1.77 15.48 4.95
C SER A 406 -2.68 15.78 3.75
N HIS A 407 -2.66 14.93 2.71
CA HIS A 407 -3.40 15.16 1.45
C HIS A 407 -3.07 16.52 0.82
N THR A 408 -1.79 16.90 0.89
CA THR A 408 -1.31 18.19 0.38
C THR A 408 -0.36 18.04 -0.80
N VAL A 409 -0.27 19.09 -1.61
CA VAL A 409 0.58 19.17 -2.78
C VAL A 409 1.20 20.57 -2.84
N ASN A 410 2.51 20.61 -3.09
CA ASN A 410 3.23 21.83 -3.42
C ASN A 410 3.63 21.79 -4.90
N ILE A 411 3.27 22.81 -5.65
CA ILE A 411 3.60 22.95 -7.07
C ILE A 411 4.55 24.13 -7.24
N TYR A 412 5.69 23.88 -7.87
CA TYR A 412 6.68 24.90 -8.18
C TYR A 412 6.47 25.39 -9.60
N PHE A 413 6.20 26.68 -9.76
CA PHE A 413 5.84 27.28 -11.04
C PHE A 413 6.47 28.66 -11.24
N ASP A 414 6.49 29.11 -12.49
CA ASP A 414 6.94 30.45 -12.88
C ASP A 414 5.75 31.43 -12.89
N PRO A 415 5.70 32.41 -11.97
CA PRO A 415 4.58 33.34 -11.84
C PRO A 415 4.44 34.29 -13.04
N LYS A 416 5.45 34.40 -13.92
CA LYS A 416 5.35 35.17 -15.16
C LYS A 416 4.54 34.46 -16.24
N LYS A 417 4.35 33.14 -16.12
CA LYS A 417 3.69 32.31 -17.14
C LYS A 417 2.34 31.75 -16.69
N LEU A 418 2.18 31.53 -15.38
CA LEU A 418 0.98 30.91 -14.81
C LEU A 418 0.57 31.67 -13.55
N SER A 419 -0.73 31.82 -13.36
CA SER A 419 -1.32 32.26 -12.09
C SER A 419 -1.59 31.07 -11.17
N GLU A 420 -1.85 31.33 -9.89
CA GLU A 420 -2.29 30.28 -8.95
C GLU A 420 -3.65 29.67 -9.35
N ASP A 421 -4.56 30.47 -9.92
CA ASP A 421 -5.85 29.99 -10.43
C ASP A 421 -5.68 29.01 -11.58
N ASP A 422 -4.75 29.28 -12.51
CA ASP A 422 -4.43 28.36 -13.60
C ASP A 422 -3.98 26.99 -13.07
N ILE A 423 -3.17 26.99 -12.01
CA ILE A 423 -2.68 25.75 -11.39
C ILE A 423 -3.81 24.99 -10.72
N ARG A 424 -4.65 25.70 -9.97
CA ARG A 424 -5.81 25.10 -9.31
C ARG A 424 -6.79 24.50 -10.32
N LYS A 425 -7.05 25.20 -11.43
CA LYS A 425 -7.83 24.68 -12.56
C LYS A 425 -7.23 23.41 -13.15
N GLU A 426 -5.91 23.36 -13.32
CA GLU A 426 -5.21 22.15 -13.79
C GLU A 426 -5.26 20.99 -12.79
N LEU A 427 -5.31 21.27 -11.49
CA LEU A 427 -5.50 20.24 -10.47
C LEU A 427 -6.93 19.67 -10.52
N PHE A 428 -7.93 20.51 -10.76
CA PHE A 428 -9.32 20.11 -10.86
C PHE A 428 -9.55 19.13 -12.04
N SER A 429 -10.43 18.16 -11.84
CA SER A 429 -10.74 17.16 -12.87
C SER A 429 -12.26 17.06 -13.03
N PRO A 430 -12.84 17.74 -14.03
CA PRO A 430 -14.29 17.73 -14.27
C PRO A 430 -14.84 16.31 -14.34
N LYS A 431 -16.00 16.07 -13.72
CA LYS A 431 -16.65 14.76 -13.71
C LYS A 431 -18.09 14.88 -14.18
N ARG A 432 -18.56 13.77 -14.76
CA ARG A 432 -19.96 13.54 -15.11
C ARG A 432 -20.36 12.20 -14.52
N TYR A 433 -21.38 12.20 -13.67
CA TYR A 433 -21.84 11.01 -12.99
C TYR A 433 -23.35 10.85 -13.12
N LYS A 434 -23.76 9.62 -13.43
CA LYS A 434 -25.17 9.19 -13.38
C LYS A 434 -25.43 8.62 -11.98
N THR A 435 -26.48 9.08 -11.31
CA THR A 435 -26.97 8.45 -10.07
C THR A 435 -27.86 7.26 -10.41
N ARG A 436 -28.61 7.35 -11.53
CA ARG A 436 -29.55 6.32 -12.00
C ARG A 436 -29.69 6.34 -13.52
N THR A 437 -30.22 5.25 -14.07
CA THR A 437 -30.57 5.10 -15.49
C THR A 437 -32.09 5.03 -15.65
N PHE A 438 -32.62 5.50 -16.77
CA PHE A 438 -34.03 5.31 -17.13
C PHE A 438 -34.30 3.82 -17.37
N LYS A 439 -34.85 3.12 -16.38
CA LYS A 439 -35.22 1.69 -16.50
C LYS A 439 -36.71 1.51 -16.74
N TYR A 440 -37.54 2.09 -15.86
CA TYR A 440 -38.99 1.91 -15.87
C TYR A 440 -39.76 3.19 -16.20
N TYR A 441 -39.10 4.33 -16.05
CA TYR A 441 -39.67 5.65 -16.28
C TYR A 441 -38.62 6.52 -16.97
N LYS A 442 -39.02 7.15 -18.08
CA LYS A 442 -38.22 8.13 -18.81
C LYS A 442 -39.03 9.42 -18.85
N PRO A 443 -38.63 10.46 -18.09
CA PRO A 443 -39.28 11.75 -18.19
C PRO A 443 -39.03 12.35 -19.57
N ASP A 444 -39.94 13.20 -20.05
CA ASP A 444 -39.76 13.87 -21.35
C ASP A 444 -38.59 14.86 -21.31
N SER A 445 -38.44 15.54 -20.17
CA SER A 445 -37.39 16.53 -19.94
C SER A 445 -36.91 16.52 -18.49
N LEU A 446 -35.72 17.07 -18.26
CA LEU A 446 -35.10 17.25 -16.96
C LEU A 446 -34.75 18.72 -16.76
N ALA A 447 -34.97 19.24 -15.57
CA ALA A 447 -34.45 20.53 -15.16
C ALA A 447 -32.97 20.41 -14.77
N VAL A 448 -32.22 21.49 -15.01
CA VAL A 448 -30.79 21.60 -14.71
C VAL A 448 -30.62 22.68 -13.65
N TRP A 449 -30.32 22.29 -12.42
CA TRP A 449 -30.01 23.21 -11.34
C TRP A 449 -28.50 23.41 -11.25
N GLN A 450 -28.06 24.66 -11.37
CA GLN A 450 -26.67 25.07 -11.24
C GLN A 450 -26.44 25.67 -9.85
N VAL A 451 -25.45 25.17 -9.14
CA VAL A 451 -25.09 25.63 -7.80
C VAL A 451 -23.59 25.51 -7.57
N GLY A 452 -23.02 26.45 -6.83
CA GLY A 452 -21.65 26.38 -6.33
C GLY A 452 -21.56 25.50 -5.08
N ILE A 453 -20.66 24.52 -5.07
CA ILE A 453 -20.45 23.60 -3.94
C ILE A 453 -19.00 23.73 -3.42
N ASP A 454 -18.87 24.13 -2.16
CA ASP A 454 -17.60 24.19 -1.44
C ASP A 454 -17.04 22.79 -1.17
N ASN A 455 -15.71 22.67 -1.08
CA ASN A 455 -15.01 21.41 -0.76
C ASN A 455 -15.37 20.22 -1.68
N LEU A 456 -15.73 20.48 -2.94
CA LEU A 456 -16.01 19.47 -3.98
C LEU A 456 -14.90 19.40 -5.04
N PHE A 457 -13.64 19.36 -4.61
CA PHE A 457 -12.53 19.56 -5.52
C PHE A 457 -12.05 18.26 -6.17
N ASP A 458 -12.07 17.14 -5.45
CA ASP A 458 -11.42 15.91 -5.89
C ASP A 458 -12.39 14.76 -6.19
N THR A 459 -11.89 13.67 -6.77
CA THR A 459 -12.76 12.55 -7.20
C THR A 459 -13.48 11.85 -6.04
N ILE A 460 -12.93 11.89 -4.82
CA ILE A 460 -13.59 11.31 -3.64
C ILE A 460 -14.76 12.18 -3.24
N ASP A 461 -14.61 13.50 -3.26
CA ASP A 461 -15.70 14.43 -2.97
C ASP A 461 -16.83 14.26 -3.99
N HIS A 462 -16.50 14.12 -5.28
CA HIS A 462 -17.50 13.83 -6.31
C HIS A 462 -18.23 12.50 -6.04
N MET A 463 -17.51 11.44 -5.68
CA MET A 463 -18.12 10.15 -5.33
C MET A 463 -18.99 10.24 -4.07
N ASN A 464 -18.62 11.09 -3.12
CA ASN A 464 -19.38 11.37 -1.91
C ASN A 464 -20.68 12.13 -2.26
N LEU A 465 -20.61 13.12 -3.16
CA LEU A 465 -21.79 13.80 -3.68
C LEU A 465 -22.75 12.83 -4.40
N ILE A 466 -22.24 11.87 -5.20
CA ILE A 466 -23.10 10.82 -5.78
C ILE A 466 -23.86 10.07 -4.68
N ARG A 467 -23.17 9.68 -3.59
CA ARG A 467 -23.81 8.94 -2.48
C ARG A 467 -24.93 9.75 -1.84
N VAL A 468 -24.73 11.05 -1.67
CA VAL A 468 -25.78 11.95 -1.15
C VAL A 468 -26.94 12.01 -2.15
N LEU A 469 -26.68 12.39 -3.39
CA LEU A 469 -27.72 12.57 -4.42
C LEU A 469 -28.51 11.29 -4.75
N THR A 470 -27.95 10.10 -4.52
CA THR A 470 -28.70 8.84 -4.72
C THR A 470 -29.88 8.65 -3.76
N HIS A 471 -29.93 9.38 -2.62
CA HIS A 471 -31.06 9.32 -1.69
C HIS A 471 -32.32 10.01 -2.24
N ASN A 472 -32.18 10.95 -3.18
CA ASN A 472 -33.32 11.54 -3.87
C ASN A 472 -33.65 10.73 -5.13
N ALA A 473 -34.84 10.14 -5.19
CA ALA A 473 -35.30 9.28 -6.27
C ALA A 473 -35.40 9.99 -7.65
N HIS A 474 -35.44 11.31 -7.65
CA HIS A 474 -35.76 12.15 -8.80
C HIS A 474 -34.55 12.93 -9.33
N VAL A 475 -33.37 12.74 -8.72
CA VAL A 475 -32.08 13.23 -9.25
C VAL A 475 -31.45 12.14 -10.11
N PHE A 476 -31.08 12.48 -11.35
CA PHE A 476 -30.58 11.54 -12.36
C PHE A 476 -29.06 11.52 -12.50
N GLY A 477 -28.39 12.63 -12.22
CA GLY A 477 -26.95 12.76 -12.33
C GLY A 477 -26.49 14.19 -12.12
N PHE A 478 -25.18 14.41 -12.18
CA PHE A 478 -24.59 15.74 -12.15
C PHE A 478 -23.33 15.81 -13.02
N GLU A 479 -22.97 17.03 -13.40
CA GLU A 479 -21.65 17.36 -13.92
C GLU A 479 -21.01 18.47 -13.10
N SER A 480 -19.68 18.47 -13.04
CA SER A 480 -18.90 19.47 -12.34
C SER A 480 -17.95 20.19 -13.30
N GLU A 481 -17.81 21.49 -13.09
CA GLU A 481 -16.89 22.37 -13.79
C GLU A 481 -16.05 23.16 -12.79
N TYR A 482 -14.88 23.60 -13.25
CA TYR A 482 -14.02 24.40 -12.40
C TYR A 482 -14.68 25.76 -12.11
N GLY A 483 -14.69 26.14 -10.84
CA GLY A 483 -15.13 27.43 -10.33
C GLY A 483 -14.77 27.54 -8.85
N GLU A 484 -14.85 28.75 -8.30
CA GLU A 484 -14.68 29.00 -6.87
C GLU A 484 -15.96 29.65 -6.33
N PRO A 485 -16.86 28.87 -5.71
CA PRO A 485 -16.82 27.42 -5.47
C PRO A 485 -17.09 26.57 -6.72
N VAL A 486 -16.87 25.24 -6.62
CA VAL A 486 -16.99 24.32 -7.76
C VAL A 486 -18.41 24.35 -8.31
N ILE A 487 -18.55 24.66 -9.60
CA ILE A 487 -19.84 24.77 -10.25
C ILE A 487 -20.36 23.37 -10.54
N VAL A 488 -21.53 23.05 -10.01
CA VAL A 488 -22.20 21.77 -10.20
C VAL A 488 -23.53 21.97 -10.89
N ARG A 489 -23.77 21.22 -11.96
CA ARG A 489 -25.06 21.16 -12.65
C ARG A 489 -25.72 19.81 -12.36
N ILE A 490 -26.82 19.83 -11.64
CA ILE A 490 -27.58 18.66 -11.22
C ILE A 490 -28.81 18.51 -12.11
N PHE A 491 -28.99 17.31 -12.67
CA PHE A 491 -30.12 16.97 -13.53
C PHE A 491 -31.20 16.24 -12.73
N PHE A 492 -32.40 16.80 -12.68
CA PHE A 492 -33.51 16.27 -11.87
C PHE A 492 -34.86 16.40 -12.56
N ASN A 493 -35.85 15.64 -12.09
CA ASN A 493 -37.23 15.78 -12.55
C ASN A 493 -37.93 16.91 -11.77
N SER A 494 -38.27 18.01 -12.45
CA SER A 494 -38.96 19.17 -11.88
C SER A 494 -40.34 18.84 -11.32
N ASP A 495 -40.98 17.79 -11.84
CA ASP A 495 -42.35 17.44 -11.46
C ASP A 495 -42.41 16.68 -10.13
N SER A 496 -41.26 16.22 -9.62
CA SER A 496 -41.19 15.36 -8.43
C SER A 496 -40.22 15.83 -7.34
N THR A 497 -39.34 16.78 -7.64
CA THR A 497 -38.44 17.37 -6.64
C THR A 497 -38.03 18.79 -7.07
N ASN A 498 -37.48 19.56 -6.14
CA ASN A 498 -37.08 20.95 -6.36
C ASN A 498 -35.63 21.22 -5.85
N PRO A 499 -34.99 22.31 -6.29
CA PRO A 499 -33.64 22.68 -5.83
C PRO A 499 -33.49 22.79 -4.32
N GLY A 500 -34.51 23.27 -3.60
CA GLY A 500 -34.48 23.41 -2.14
C GLY A 500 -34.34 22.07 -1.41
N GLU A 501 -35.08 21.04 -1.85
CA GLU A 501 -34.96 19.68 -1.33
C GLU A 501 -33.57 19.07 -1.61
N ILE A 502 -33.04 19.28 -2.82
CA ILE A 502 -31.73 18.78 -3.21
C ILE A 502 -30.64 19.49 -2.39
N LYS A 503 -30.72 20.82 -2.23
CA LYS A 503 -29.81 21.61 -1.40
C LYS A 503 -29.84 21.15 0.05
N LYS A 504 -31.03 21.00 0.64
CA LYS A 504 -31.19 20.47 2.00
C LYS A 504 -30.51 19.11 2.16
N LEU A 505 -30.69 18.22 1.18
CA LEU A 505 -30.05 16.92 1.17
C LEU A 505 -28.51 17.03 1.12
N VAL A 506 -27.96 17.94 0.31
CA VAL A 506 -26.52 18.17 0.21
C VAL A 506 -25.94 18.77 1.50
N ASP A 507 -26.58 19.78 2.07
CA ASP A 507 -26.08 20.54 3.21
C ASP A 507 -26.20 19.76 4.54
N GLU A 508 -27.28 19.01 4.74
CA GLU A 508 -27.58 18.31 6.00
C GLU A 508 -26.92 16.93 6.09
N THR A 509 -26.60 16.29 4.96
CA THR A 509 -26.00 14.95 4.98
C THR A 509 -24.52 15.03 5.36
N LYS A 510 -24.19 14.81 6.64
CA LYS A 510 -22.79 14.83 7.13
C LYS A 510 -22.11 13.48 7.16
N ARG A 511 -22.86 12.39 7.29
CA ARG A 511 -22.31 11.04 7.45
C ARG A 511 -23.20 9.99 6.80
N ILE A 512 -22.60 9.13 6.00
CA ILE A 512 -23.25 7.95 5.42
C ILE A 512 -22.49 6.71 5.85
N GLU A 513 -23.19 5.74 6.43
CA GLU A 513 -22.63 4.44 6.76
C GLU A 513 -23.10 3.39 5.75
N ARG A 514 -22.18 2.57 5.27
CA ARG A 514 -22.50 1.40 4.44
C ARG A 514 -21.74 0.19 4.88
N GLU A 515 -22.43 -0.93 4.91
CA GLU A 515 -21.81 -2.23 5.08
C GLU A 515 -21.46 -2.80 3.70
N ILE A 516 -20.17 -3.02 3.47
CA ILE A 516 -19.68 -3.64 2.23
C ILE A 516 -18.88 -4.88 2.63
N ARG A 517 -19.35 -6.06 2.23
CA ARG A 517 -18.71 -7.36 2.54
C ARG A 517 -18.46 -7.55 4.05
N GLY A 518 -19.42 -7.18 4.90
CA GLY A 518 -19.31 -7.32 6.36
C GLY A 518 -18.44 -6.27 7.06
N LYS A 519 -17.86 -5.31 6.33
CA LYS A 519 -17.11 -4.18 6.90
C LYS A 519 -17.96 -2.93 6.88
N LYS A 520 -18.08 -2.25 8.02
CA LYS A 520 -18.71 -0.93 8.12
C LYS A 520 -17.77 0.13 7.57
N HIS A 521 -18.18 0.79 6.51
CA HIS A 521 -17.52 1.95 5.94
C HIS A 521 -18.30 3.21 6.29
N VAL A 522 -17.63 4.15 6.95
CA VAL A 522 -18.18 5.47 7.28
C VAL A 522 -17.62 6.47 6.29
N TYR A 523 -18.49 7.24 5.65
CA TYR A 523 -18.13 8.33 4.74
C TYR A 523 -18.61 9.64 5.35
N GLU A 524 -17.67 10.55 5.59
CA GLU A 524 -17.96 11.91 6.08
C GLU A 524 -18.01 12.87 4.90
N MET A 525 -19.06 13.70 4.87
CA MET A 525 -19.29 14.71 3.84
C MET A 525 -18.90 16.07 4.41
N ASP A 526 -18.05 16.79 3.70
CA ASP A 526 -17.50 18.08 4.13
C ASP A 526 -17.78 19.20 3.11
N PHE A 527 -18.74 18.97 2.21
CA PHE A 527 -19.17 19.95 1.21
C PHE A 527 -20.49 20.59 1.59
N ARG A 528 -20.73 21.79 1.05
CA ARG A 528 -21.93 22.60 1.27
C ARG A 528 -22.22 23.44 0.03
N CYS A 529 -23.50 23.69 -0.25
CA CYS A 529 -23.90 24.68 -1.25
C CYS A 529 -23.63 26.10 -0.72
N GLU A 530 -22.95 26.92 -1.52
CA GLU A 530 -22.67 28.33 -1.17
C GLU A 530 -23.94 29.19 -1.21
N SER A 531 -24.78 28.96 -2.21
CA SER A 531 -26.01 29.72 -2.47
C SER A 531 -27.19 28.79 -2.75
N ASP A 532 -28.38 29.36 -2.96
CA ASP A 532 -29.55 28.60 -3.39
C ASP A 532 -29.44 28.13 -4.85
N GLY A 533 -28.47 28.65 -5.61
CA GLY A 533 -28.29 28.36 -7.02
C GLY A 533 -29.50 28.76 -7.87
N GLU A 534 -29.53 28.30 -9.11
CA GLU A 534 -30.58 28.65 -10.07
C GLU A 534 -30.85 27.52 -11.07
N VAL A 535 -32.07 27.45 -11.60
CA VAL A 535 -32.41 26.49 -12.65
C VAL A 535 -32.09 27.15 -14.00
N VAL A 536 -30.99 26.72 -14.61
CA VAL A 536 -30.45 27.34 -15.84
C VAL A 536 -31.06 26.81 -17.12
N ALA A 537 -31.66 25.61 -17.10
CA ALA A 537 -32.22 25.00 -18.30
C ALA A 537 -33.26 23.91 -18.00
N LYS A 538 -34.08 23.62 -19.01
CA LYS A 538 -34.90 22.39 -19.10
C LYS A 538 -34.53 21.66 -20.38
N VAL A 539 -33.91 20.49 -20.25
CA VAL A 539 -33.34 19.73 -21.37
C VAL A 539 -34.12 18.44 -21.66
N PRO A 540 -34.24 17.99 -22.92
CA PRO A 540 -34.83 16.70 -23.24
C PRO A 540 -34.06 15.54 -22.60
N ALA A 541 -34.76 14.46 -22.23
CA ALA A 541 -34.07 13.29 -21.65
C ALA A 541 -33.08 12.62 -22.62
N SER A 542 -33.29 12.74 -23.94
CA SER A 542 -32.33 12.29 -24.96
C SER A 542 -31.00 13.05 -24.89
N PHE A 543 -31.06 14.37 -24.70
CA PHE A 543 -29.87 15.21 -24.52
C PHE A 543 -29.09 14.80 -23.27
N TYR A 544 -29.79 14.55 -22.15
CA TYR A 544 -29.15 14.06 -20.92
C TYR A 544 -28.41 12.73 -21.14
N VAL A 545 -29.02 11.76 -21.83
CA VAL A 545 -28.37 10.47 -22.15
C VAL A 545 -27.08 10.69 -22.95
N GLN A 546 -27.11 11.57 -23.95
CA GLN A 546 -25.94 11.90 -24.77
C GLN A 546 -24.86 12.63 -23.96
N ARG A 547 -25.24 13.63 -23.17
CA ARG A 547 -24.33 14.41 -22.30
C ARG A 547 -23.61 13.53 -21.30
N MET A 548 -24.33 12.59 -20.67
CA MET A 548 -23.81 11.65 -19.68
C MET A 548 -23.20 10.37 -20.28
N PHE A 549 -23.14 10.27 -21.61
CA PHE A 549 -22.64 9.07 -22.28
C PHE A 549 -21.13 8.90 -22.05
N GLY A 550 -20.77 7.72 -21.53
CA GLY A 550 -19.40 7.34 -21.27
C GLY A 550 -18.66 6.89 -22.53
N SER A 551 -18.43 7.79 -23.49
CA SER A 551 -17.76 7.50 -24.75
C SER A 551 -16.34 6.93 -24.57
N TYR A 552 -15.99 5.99 -25.43
CA TYR A 552 -14.63 5.52 -25.66
C TYR A 552 -14.19 6.06 -27.02
N ASP A 553 -12.96 6.54 -27.14
CA ASP A 553 -12.44 7.10 -28.38
C ASP A 553 -10.94 6.81 -28.47
N GLN A 554 -10.53 6.06 -29.49
CA GLN A 554 -9.13 5.74 -29.73
C GLN A 554 -8.81 5.85 -31.23
N PRO A 555 -8.06 6.88 -31.64
CA PRO A 555 -7.42 6.91 -32.95
C PRO A 555 -6.19 6.00 -32.99
N PHE A 556 -5.93 5.39 -34.14
CA PHE A 556 -4.77 4.55 -34.45
C PHE A 556 -4.44 4.65 -35.94
N ASN A 557 -3.43 3.91 -36.43
CA ASN A 557 -3.03 3.85 -37.85
C ASN A 557 -2.90 5.23 -38.52
N GLY A 558 -2.39 6.22 -37.78
CA GLY A 558 -2.13 7.57 -38.29
C GLY A 558 -3.37 8.43 -38.57
N PHE A 559 -4.52 8.17 -37.93
CA PHE A 559 -5.78 8.93 -38.14
C PHE A 559 -5.61 10.46 -38.23
N LYS A 560 -4.75 11.07 -37.39
CA LYS A 560 -4.53 12.52 -37.38
C LYS A 560 -3.99 13.09 -38.70
N ASN A 561 -3.35 12.26 -39.52
CA ASN A 561 -2.76 12.65 -40.80
C ASN A 561 -3.63 12.25 -42.00
N LYS A 562 -4.82 11.70 -41.75
CA LYS A 562 -5.76 11.24 -42.79
C LYS A 562 -6.79 12.32 -43.09
N ASP A 563 -7.14 12.44 -44.37
CA ASP A 563 -8.21 13.33 -44.84
C ASP A 563 -9.58 12.70 -44.53
N LEU A 564 -10.42 13.43 -43.79
CA LEU A 564 -11.76 12.97 -43.40
C LEU A 564 -12.68 12.75 -44.61
N ASN A 565 -12.48 13.46 -45.72
CA ASN A 565 -13.29 13.31 -46.94
C ASN A 565 -13.09 11.94 -47.62
N LYS A 566 -11.96 11.28 -47.33
CA LYS A 566 -11.62 9.95 -47.87
C LYS A 566 -12.04 8.80 -46.96
N LEU A 567 -12.60 9.10 -45.79
CA LEU A 567 -12.97 8.10 -44.80
C LEU A 567 -14.48 7.91 -44.75
N SER A 568 -14.88 6.69 -44.41
CA SER A 568 -16.26 6.33 -44.09
C SER A 568 -16.37 5.85 -42.64
N ILE A 569 -17.56 6.01 -42.07
CA ILE A 569 -17.89 5.55 -40.72
C ILE A 569 -18.89 4.41 -40.84
N TYR A 570 -18.49 3.24 -40.38
CA TYR A 570 -19.39 2.11 -40.17
C TYR A 570 -20.01 2.25 -38.78
N GLU A 571 -21.29 2.62 -38.72
CA GLU A 571 -22.10 2.67 -37.51
C GLU A 571 -22.76 1.31 -37.28
N ILE A 572 -22.50 0.70 -36.13
CA ILE A 572 -23.15 -0.55 -35.72
C ILE A 572 -23.54 -0.49 -34.24
N GLY A 573 -24.70 -1.06 -33.87
CA GLY A 573 -25.12 -1.09 -32.47
C GLY A 573 -24.16 -1.93 -31.62
N ILE A 574 -23.80 -1.47 -30.42
CA ILE A 574 -22.93 -2.22 -29.50
C ILE A 574 -23.58 -2.33 -28.12
N VAL A 575 -23.76 -3.57 -27.67
CA VAL A 575 -24.42 -3.87 -26.39
C VAL A 575 -23.50 -3.53 -25.23
N GLY A 576 -24.01 -2.78 -24.26
CA GLY A 576 -23.28 -2.47 -23.03
C GLY A 576 -22.15 -1.45 -23.19
N ALA A 577 -22.17 -0.62 -24.24
CA ALA A 577 -21.19 0.46 -24.46
C ALA A 577 -20.99 1.39 -23.25
N GLU A 578 -22.08 1.65 -22.51
CA GLU A 578 -22.07 2.48 -21.31
C GLU A 578 -21.58 1.76 -20.05
N ASN A 579 -21.51 0.43 -20.07
CA ASN A 579 -21.08 -0.34 -18.91
C ASN A 579 -19.58 -0.13 -18.70
N PHE A 580 -19.22 0.44 -17.54
CA PHE A 580 -17.84 0.75 -17.19
C PHE A 580 -16.90 -0.46 -17.28
N MET A 581 -17.35 -1.65 -16.87
CA MET A 581 -16.54 -2.88 -16.86
C MET A 581 -16.28 -3.37 -18.29
N LEU A 582 -17.29 -3.29 -19.16
CA LEU A 582 -17.12 -3.63 -20.59
C LEU A 582 -16.26 -2.59 -21.30
N ARG A 583 -16.44 -1.29 -21.01
CA ARG A 583 -15.64 -0.22 -21.62
C ARG A 583 -14.14 -0.36 -21.31
N ARG A 584 -13.77 -0.78 -20.10
CA ARG A 584 -12.37 -1.05 -19.73
C ARG A 584 -11.69 -2.15 -20.55
N GLN A 585 -12.47 -3.00 -21.22
CA GLN A 585 -11.95 -4.06 -22.08
C GLN A 585 -11.91 -3.70 -23.56
N LEU A 586 -12.42 -2.52 -23.96
CA LEU A 586 -12.41 -2.08 -25.36
C LEU A 586 -11.00 -1.99 -25.96
N PRO A 587 -9.93 -1.67 -25.22
CA PRO A 587 -8.58 -1.71 -25.79
C PRO A 587 -8.21 -3.05 -26.44
N TYR A 588 -8.74 -4.18 -25.96
CA TYR A 588 -8.49 -5.49 -26.58
C TYR A 588 -9.19 -5.64 -27.93
N LEU A 589 -10.44 -5.17 -28.03
CA LEU A 589 -11.17 -5.15 -29.31
C LEU A 589 -10.52 -4.18 -30.29
N VAL A 590 -10.13 -3.00 -29.81
CA VAL A 590 -9.48 -1.97 -30.61
C VAL A 590 -8.13 -2.45 -31.14
N SER A 591 -7.33 -3.11 -30.30
CA SER A 591 -6.06 -3.73 -30.72
C SER A 591 -6.26 -4.84 -31.75
N HIS A 592 -7.38 -5.56 -31.67
CA HIS A 592 -7.74 -6.59 -32.66
C HIS A 592 -8.04 -5.98 -34.03
N ILE A 593 -8.91 -4.98 -34.09
CA ILE A 593 -9.28 -4.34 -35.36
C ILE A 593 -8.17 -3.43 -35.91
N SER A 594 -7.29 -2.89 -35.05
CA SER A 594 -6.17 -2.06 -35.50
C SER A 594 -5.11 -2.82 -36.31
N GLY A 595 -5.17 -4.16 -36.30
CA GLY A 595 -4.29 -4.99 -37.13
C GLY A 595 -4.51 -4.80 -38.64
N ASP A 596 -5.65 -4.25 -39.05
CA ASP A 596 -5.89 -3.84 -40.43
C ASP A 596 -5.62 -2.34 -40.60
N SER A 597 -4.69 -1.98 -41.47
CA SER A 597 -4.25 -0.60 -41.69
C SER A 597 -5.35 0.30 -42.29
N ALA A 598 -6.39 -0.29 -42.87
CA ALA A 598 -7.52 0.46 -43.43
C ALA A 598 -8.43 1.06 -42.34
N ILE A 599 -8.45 0.48 -41.14
CA ILE A 599 -9.20 0.99 -40.00
C ILE A 599 -8.32 1.97 -39.21
N VAL A 600 -8.85 3.14 -38.90
CA VAL A 600 -8.04 4.25 -38.35
C VAL A 600 -8.56 4.80 -37.03
N ARG A 601 -9.83 4.57 -36.67
CA ARG A 601 -10.36 5.01 -35.38
C ARG A 601 -11.53 4.16 -34.95
N PHE A 602 -11.63 3.95 -33.64
CA PHE A 602 -12.79 3.33 -33.01
C PHE A 602 -13.35 4.27 -31.95
N LYS A 603 -14.65 4.54 -32.04
CA LYS A 603 -15.36 5.41 -31.10
C LYS A 603 -16.70 4.79 -30.70
N THR A 604 -17.15 5.03 -29.46
CA THR A 604 -18.52 4.71 -29.05
C THR A 604 -19.34 5.98 -28.87
N SER A 605 -20.61 5.94 -29.29
CA SER A 605 -21.55 7.05 -29.17
C SER A 605 -22.98 6.56 -28.88
N SER A 606 -23.91 7.50 -28.68
CA SER A 606 -25.36 7.28 -28.55
C SER A 606 -26.10 8.06 -29.63
N VAL A 607 -26.58 7.36 -30.66
CA VAL A 607 -27.27 7.93 -31.83
C VAL A 607 -28.72 7.46 -31.79
N GLY A 608 -29.68 8.38 -31.80
CA GLY A 608 -31.11 8.06 -31.73
C GLY A 608 -31.52 7.24 -30.49
N GLY A 609 -30.79 7.39 -29.37
CA GLY A 609 -31.02 6.62 -28.14
C GLY A 609 -30.44 5.20 -28.16
N ARG A 610 -29.74 4.81 -29.22
CA ARG A 610 -29.04 3.52 -29.33
C ARG A 610 -27.54 3.70 -29.12
N ASN A 611 -26.94 2.82 -28.34
CA ASN A 611 -25.50 2.76 -28.18
C ASN A 611 -24.85 2.15 -29.43
N VAL A 612 -23.93 2.88 -30.04
CA VAL A 612 -23.29 2.49 -31.31
C VAL A 612 -21.76 2.53 -31.19
N ALA A 613 -21.11 1.66 -31.96
CA ALA A 613 -19.71 1.75 -32.31
C ALA A 613 -19.60 2.44 -33.67
N LEU A 614 -18.71 3.41 -33.76
CA LEU A 614 -18.36 4.17 -34.95
C LEU A 614 -16.93 3.77 -35.33
N ILE A 615 -16.80 3.01 -36.41
CA ILE A 615 -15.51 2.55 -36.94
C ILE A 615 -15.17 3.40 -38.14
N TYR A 616 -14.08 4.16 -38.07
CA TYR A 616 -13.60 4.98 -39.18
C TYR A 616 -12.61 4.15 -39.99
N PHE A 617 -12.85 4.08 -41.30
CA PHE A 617 -12.05 3.27 -42.21
C PHE A 617 -11.96 3.91 -43.59
N ASP A 618 -10.96 3.48 -44.36
CA ASP A 618 -10.79 3.83 -45.77
C ASP A 618 -11.57 2.84 -46.65
N PRO A 619 -12.68 3.25 -47.30
CA PRO A 619 -13.52 2.37 -48.11
C PRO A 619 -12.82 1.86 -49.37
N ALA A 620 -11.69 2.47 -49.81
CA ALA A 620 -10.91 1.97 -50.93
C ALA A 620 -10.08 0.72 -50.57
N LEU A 621 -9.85 0.48 -49.28
CA LEU A 621 -8.96 -0.58 -48.79
C LEU A 621 -9.70 -1.74 -48.11
N ILE A 622 -10.90 -1.50 -47.57
CA ILE A 622 -11.66 -2.51 -46.83
C ILE A 622 -13.17 -2.35 -47.00
N ASP A 623 -13.87 -3.48 -47.11
CA ASP A 623 -15.33 -3.54 -47.09
C ASP A 623 -15.89 -3.73 -45.67
N THR A 624 -17.11 -3.22 -45.47
CA THR A 624 -17.89 -3.33 -44.23
C THR A 624 -18.13 -4.78 -43.79
N GLY A 625 -18.24 -5.74 -44.70
CA GLY A 625 -18.39 -7.15 -44.38
C GLY A 625 -17.16 -7.72 -43.64
N LYS A 626 -15.96 -7.34 -44.07
CA LYS A 626 -14.70 -7.73 -43.41
C LYS A 626 -14.60 -7.09 -42.02
N ILE A 627 -14.96 -5.80 -41.91
CA ILE A 627 -15.02 -5.11 -40.61
C ILE A 627 -15.98 -5.83 -39.66
N HIS A 628 -17.17 -6.21 -40.15
CA HIS A 628 -18.16 -6.93 -39.36
C HIS A 628 -17.62 -8.27 -38.86
N GLN A 629 -16.99 -9.07 -39.74
CA GLN A 629 -16.37 -10.35 -39.37
C GLN A 629 -15.32 -10.19 -38.25
N MET A 630 -14.50 -9.13 -38.31
CA MET A 630 -13.53 -8.84 -37.25
C MET A 630 -14.19 -8.47 -35.92
N LEU A 631 -15.30 -7.72 -35.96
CA LEU A 631 -16.03 -7.33 -34.74
C LEU A 631 -16.69 -8.51 -34.04
N VAL A 632 -17.22 -9.48 -34.80
CA VAL A 632 -17.94 -10.65 -34.26
C VAL A 632 -17.05 -11.88 -34.06
N ALA A 633 -15.75 -11.78 -34.32
CA ALA A 633 -14.81 -12.87 -34.13
C ALA A 633 -14.86 -13.41 -32.68
N ASP A 634 -14.87 -14.74 -32.51
CA ASP A 634 -14.95 -15.36 -31.17
C ASP A 634 -13.74 -15.05 -30.28
N THR A 635 -12.59 -14.82 -30.92
CA THR A 635 -11.31 -14.55 -30.24
C THR A 635 -10.66 -13.29 -30.80
N LEU A 636 -10.35 -12.36 -29.89
CA LEU A 636 -9.65 -11.11 -30.16
C LEU A 636 -8.14 -11.34 -30.04
N LYS A 637 -7.42 -11.08 -31.13
CA LYS A 637 -5.96 -10.98 -31.18
C LYS A 637 -5.55 -9.58 -30.72
N TYR A 638 -4.66 -9.43 -29.75
CA TYR A 638 -4.15 -8.12 -29.31
C TYR A 638 -2.61 -8.11 -29.26
N TYR A 639 -2.03 -6.93 -29.45
CA TYR A 639 -0.58 -6.73 -29.55
C TYR A 639 -0.04 -6.13 -28.24
N LYS A 640 1.10 -6.65 -27.74
CA LYS A 640 1.77 -6.16 -26.53
C LYS A 640 2.97 -5.26 -26.89
N SER A 641 3.49 -4.54 -25.90
CA SER A 641 4.63 -3.63 -26.06
C SER A 641 5.96 -4.32 -26.33
N ASP A 642 6.05 -5.63 -26.14
CA ASP A 642 7.21 -6.48 -26.43
C ASP A 642 7.08 -7.17 -27.80
N ASP A 643 6.21 -6.64 -28.67
CA ASP A 643 5.82 -7.18 -29.99
C ASP A 643 5.23 -8.60 -29.98
N SER A 644 4.98 -9.17 -28.79
CA SER A 644 4.28 -10.45 -28.67
C SER A 644 2.77 -10.29 -28.88
N VAL A 645 2.12 -11.38 -29.31
CA VAL A 645 0.68 -11.43 -29.54
C VAL A 645 -0.01 -12.19 -28.42
N GLY A 646 -1.14 -11.67 -27.96
CA GLY A 646 -2.05 -12.36 -27.05
C GLY A 646 -3.42 -12.62 -27.67
N TYR A 647 -4.17 -13.55 -27.08
CA TYR A 647 -5.53 -13.89 -27.49
C TYR A 647 -6.48 -13.78 -26.31
N LYS A 648 -7.72 -13.35 -26.57
CA LYS A 648 -8.75 -13.19 -25.56
C LYS A 648 -10.13 -13.43 -26.15
N LYS A 649 -11.01 -14.10 -25.40
CA LYS A 649 -12.41 -14.30 -25.80
C LYS A 649 -13.12 -12.95 -26.04
N ASN A 650 -13.83 -12.84 -27.15
CA ASN A 650 -14.67 -11.68 -27.44
C ASN A 650 -15.93 -11.70 -26.57
N ILE A 651 -16.21 -10.57 -25.92
CA ILE A 651 -17.35 -10.40 -25.00
C ILE A 651 -18.37 -9.40 -25.55
N TYR A 652 -18.09 -8.77 -26.69
CA TYR A 652 -18.95 -7.76 -27.28
C TYR A 652 -19.99 -8.40 -28.18
N LYS A 653 -21.20 -7.83 -28.14
CA LYS A 653 -22.30 -8.19 -29.04
C LYS A 653 -22.70 -6.95 -29.83
N PHE A 654 -22.95 -7.16 -31.11
CA PHE A 654 -23.30 -6.10 -32.04
C PHE A 654 -24.71 -6.31 -32.60
N ASN A 655 -25.48 -5.23 -32.70
CA ASN A 655 -26.90 -5.26 -33.08
C ASN A 655 -27.17 -4.44 -34.35
N TYR A 656 -28.10 -4.94 -35.16
CA TYR A 656 -28.61 -4.27 -36.37
C TYR A 656 -29.69 -3.22 -36.05
N PRO A 657 -29.98 -2.26 -36.95
CA PRO A 657 -29.36 -2.05 -38.27
C PRO A 657 -27.96 -1.38 -38.20
N SER A 658 -27.07 -1.70 -39.15
CA SER A 658 -25.86 -0.90 -39.38
C SER A 658 -26.12 0.22 -40.38
N LYS A 659 -25.39 1.32 -40.28
CA LYS A 659 -25.45 2.44 -41.21
C LYS A 659 -24.05 2.83 -41.66
N LEU A 660 -23.95 3.39 -42.86
CA LEU A 660 -22.71 3.92 -43.41
C LEU A 660 -22.85 5.44 -43.57
N HIS A 661 -21.86 6.18 -43.08
CA HIS A 661 -21.83 7.64 -43.16
C HIS A 661 -20.50 8.10 -43.76
N PRO A 662 -20.48 9.12 -44.64
CA PRO A 662 -19.25 9.85 -44.94
C PRO A 662 -18.68 10.45 -43.65
N ALA A 663 -17.38 10.30 -43.41
CA ALA A 663 -16.79 10.76 -42.15
C ALA A 663 -16.78 12.29 -42.01
N ALA A 664 -16.76 13.01 -43.13
CA ALA A 664 -16.82 14.48 -43.16
C ALA A 664 -18.17 15.05 -42.72
N ASP A 665 -19.27 14.35 -43.01
CA ASP A 665 -20.64 14.84 -42.78
C ASP A 665 -21.24 14.34 -41.46
N PHE A 666 -20.60 13.37 -40.80
CA PHE A 666 -21.13 12.77 -39.60
C PHE A 666 -20.93 13.66 -38.38
N VAL A 667 -22.04 14.18 -37.85
CA VAL A 667 -22.03 14.94 -36.60
C VAL A 667 -22.39 14.02 -35.44
N ASP A 668 -21.45 13.82 -34.52
CA ASP A 668 -21.66 12.98 -33.35
C ASP A 668 -22.54 13.69 -32.29
N PRO A 669 -23.77 13.20 -32.01
CA PRO A 669 -24.67 13.83 -31.04
C PRO A 669 -24.09 13.90 -29.63
N VAL A 670 -23.24 12.94 -29.24
CA VAL A 670 -22.57 12.94 -27.93
C VAL A 670 -21.52 14.04 -27.85
N ALA A 671 -20.83 14.35 -28.96
CA ALA A 671 -19.87 15.45 -29.01
C ALA A 671 -20.60 16.79 -28.87
N ILE A 672 -21.66 17.02 -29.65
CA ILE A 672 -22.50 18.23 -29.54
C ILE A 672 -23.01 18.39 -28.11
N ALA A 673 -23.60 17.33 -27.55
CA ALA A 673 -24.16 17.39 -26.21
C ALA A 673 -23.10 17.77 -25.18
N LYS A 674 -21.85 17.30 -25.31
CA LYS A 674 -20.72 17.60 -24.39
C LYS A 674 -20.07 18.97 -24.57
N GLU A 675 -20.22 19.57 -25.75
CA GLU A 675 -19.71 20.92 -26.03
C GLU A 675 -20.76 22.01 -25.75
N PHE A 676 -22.04 21.64 -25.66
CA PHE A 676 -23.11 22.55 -25.27
C PHE A 676 -22.77 23.27 -23.96
N GLN A 677 -22.80 24.59 -24.01
CA GLN A 677 -22.64 25.46 -22.83
C GLN A 677 -24.01 25.94 -22.39
N PHE A 678 -24.31 25.72 -21.11
CA PHE A 678 -25.44 26.35 -20.44
C PHE A 678 -25.01 27.79 -20.13
N LYS A 679 -25.06 28.68 -21.12
CA LYS A 679 -24.99 30.13 -20.89
C LYS A 679 -26.41 30.63 -20.59
N GLU A 680 -26.47 31.73 -19.82
CA GLU A 680 -27.69 32.51 -19.58
C GLU A 680 -28.47 32.79 -20.87
#